data_AF-A0A843SC50-F1
#
_entry.id   AF-A0A843SC50-F1
#
_cell.length_a   1.000
_cell.length_b   1.000
_cell.length_c   1.000
_cell.angle_alpha   90.00
_cell.angle_beta   90.00
_cell.angle_gamma   90.00
#
_symmetry.space_group_name_H-M   'P 1'
#
loop_
_entity.id
_entity.type
_entity.pdbx_description
1 polymer ?
#
loop_
_entity_poly.entity_id
_entity_poly.type
_entity_poly.pdbx_seq_one_letter_code
_entity_poly.pdbx_strand_id
1 'polypeptide(L)'
;MKQLSPAGITFLLAASGVSAQDARTVVEPVEPLSCAVLTAADAKDDTARIQNAIDHCASGQAVRLTANNEQRSFVSGPLALRSGVSLLIDTGATLYASTNPKLFDRGTGACGTVDKIGKGCKPFITADRTKGSGIFGAGTIDGQGGHVVDGASESWWQLARRAQKEDARQNVPRLIEVTGSQDFTLHKITLRNSPNFHVALNNVDGFTAWGMRIDTPATARNTDGIDPISSRNITIAYSHIRTGDDNVAIKAGGNGPTENISILHNHFYSGHGMSIGSETNGGVRRVLVDDLSMDGTTSGLRIKSDVSRGGVVDQVSYRNVCLRDVKTLIDISTRYNPRAEGTLIPVYTNIAFDGVHSVTPGRIVMQGHDEQHPLQATLRDASIAGKPDRKIEFASLTGEISSMPTAVCADRFTAFPAATSAAARPQLSIEQSKQFAYSEVLKYVGTAGHETIDPWDPLADPLATGKAYTPDYTVDQSTKADGIKTFNAVQEAVNRAVIDSKDHPAKRLYMLIKPGTYRELVYIPAAAAPITLYGEGKDPSATRITAKLDASNTGTAYAAQYSAQFAAAPAAVQAMYASIKDRTQIGTFGTATVWVQNQGFQARNLTFENAYNKDTGNARAESLPNINNVHHQALALQVDGADKAQFENIRLIGFQDTLYLKSPQTGSTSRSFFNKSYIEGDVDFIFGDSTAYFHQTEIKSLGDRGLSYAAAPDTHIKTRYGFVFDHCRFTHDGSANARAGTFHLLRQWFHSSRCTPYATVPVDGYACTFGPANGYQAPKGTVARTSLEAVGKMVVLNSRIGPHINRTSPWSDWNKKGTLAYRPVQYNSDDHWNNLINAGIDPVKDLGYTTKPSPPDIFLGEFNNSDE
;
A
#
# COMPACT_ATOMS: atom_id res chain seq x y z
N MET A 1 -15.39 64.54 24.24
CA MET A 1 -15.82 64.60 25.65
C MET A 1 -16.99 63.64 25.80
N LYS A 2 -16.78 62.45 26.41
CA LYS A 2 -17.27 62.07 27.77
C LYS A 2 -18.80 62.21 27.89
N GLN A 3 -19.59 61.13 27.88
CA GLN A 3 -20.01 60.22 28.99
C GLN A 3 -21.56 60.35 29.10
N LEU A 4 -22.46 59.36 29.27
CA LEU A 4 -22.53 58.19 30.18
C LEU A 4 -23.67 57.20 29.79
N SER A 5 -23.42 55.89 30.06
CA SER A 5 -24.32 54.81 30.59
C SER A 5 -25.13 53.93 29.61
N PRO A 6 -25.58 52.69 30.00
CA PRO A 6 -25.43 52.00 31.29
C PRO A 6 -24.86 50.57 31.24
N ALA A 7 -24.67 50.01 32.44
CA ALA A 7 -24.07 48.72 32.77
C ALA A 7 -24.81 47.49 32.20
N GLY A 8 -24.04 46.58 31.60
CA GLY A 8 -24.43 45.20 31.34
C GLY A 8 -23.80 44.27 32.36
N ILE A 9 -24.62 43.56 33.12
CA ILE A 9 -24.23 42.48 34.01
C ILE A 9 -23.83 41.27 33.15
N THR A 10 -22.54 40.95 33.11
CA THR A 10 -22.05 39.71 32.48
C THR A 10 -22.09 38.59 33.51
N PHE A 11 -23.08 37.70 33.39
CA PHE A 11 -23.05 36.39 34.04
C PHE A 11 -21.93 35.56 33.39
N LEU A 12 -20.78 35.46 34.06
CA LEU A 12 -19.77 34.44 33.75
C LEU A 12 -20.28 33.09 34.27
N LEU A 13 -21.00 32.36 33.42
CA LEU A 13 -21.18 30.91 33.58
C LEU A 13 -19.84 30.24 33.21
N ALA A 14 -18.93 30.19 34.17
CA ALA A 14 -17.78 29.31 34.12
C ALA A 14 -18.26 27.87 34.40
N ALA A 15 -18.81 27.20 33.39
CA ALA A 15 -18.94 25.75 33.40
C ALA A 15 -17.57 25.15 33.07
N SER A 16 -16.70 25.08 34.07
CA SER A 16 -15.50 24.25 34.02
C SER A 16 -15.93 22.78 34.11
N GLY A 17 -16.52 22.27 33.03
CA GLY A 17 -16.70 20.84 32.82
C GLY A 17 -15.31 20.26 32.54
N VAL A 18 -14.71 19.60 33.54
CA VAL A 18 -13.56 18.74 33.31
C VAL A 18 -14.05 17.64 32.35
N SER A 19 -13.72 17.73 31.07
CA SER A 19 -14.10 16.70 30.10
C SER A 19 -13.52 15.36 30.54
N ALA A 20 -14.40 14.38 30.77
CA ALA A 20 -14.00 12.99 30.91
C ALA A 20 -13.36 12.57 29.57
N GLN A 21 -12.04 12.42 29.51
CA GLN A 21 -11.30 11.95 28.33
C GLN A 21 -9.82 11.77 28.70
N ASP A 22 -9.04 11.13 27.83
CA ASP A 22 -7.57 11.24 27.84
C ASP A 22 -7.15 12.73 27.92
N ALA A 23 -6.23 13.03 28.84
CA ALA A 23 -5.77 14.39 29.09
C ALA A 23 -4.72 14.84 28.05
N ARG A 24 -4.18 13.92 27.25
CA ARG A 24 -3.20 14.21 26.20
C ARG A 24 -3.89 14.74 24.94
N THR A 25 -3.16 15.54 24.16
CA THR A 25 -3.52 15.79 22.76
C THR A 25 -3.01 14.64 21.92
N VAL A 26 -3.91 13.79 21.43
CA VAL A 26 -3.57 12.60 20.63
C VAL A 26 -3.97 12.84 19.18
N VAL A 27 -3.03 12.64 18.28
CA VAL A 27 -3.23 12.63 16.82
C VAL A 27 -2.86 11.25 16.26
N GLU A 28 -3.17 10.99 14.99
CA GLU A 28 -2.78 9.74 14.33
C GLU A 28 -1.25 9.53 14.48
N PRO A 29 -0.81 8.38 15.04
CA PRO A 29 0.61 8.11 15.19
C PRO A 29 1.35 8.02 13.85
N VAL A 30 2.62 8.42 13.84
CA VAL A 30 3.51 8.28 12.67
C VAL A 30 4.40 7.06 12.87
N GLU A 31 4.57 6.26 11.81
CA GLU A 31 5.47 5.10 11.85
C GLU A 31 6.93 5.55 12.01
N PRO A 32 7.71 4.95 12.94
CA PRO A 32 9.10 5.29 13.14
C PRO A 32 9.99 4.74 12.00
N LEU A 33 11.14 5.38 11.79
CA LEU A 33 12.16 4.87 10.86
C LEU A 33 12.67 3.50 11.30
N SER A 34 13.04 2.66 10.33
CA SER A 34 13.60 1.33 10.62
C SER A 34 15.09 1.41 10.98
N CYS A 35 15.48 0.82 12.11
CA CYS A 35 16.89 0.63 12.47
C CYS A 35 17.49 -0.65 11.85
N ALA A 36 16.63 -1.64 11.60
CA ALA A 36 16.97 -2.92 10.97
C ALA A 36 15.75 -3.42 10.19
N VAL A 37 15.99 -4.12 9.09
CA VAL A 37 14.95 -4.81 8.32
C VAL A 37 15.26 -6.30 8.34
N LEU A 38 14.39 -7.07 8.99
CA LEU A 38 14.44 -8.53 9.01
C LEU A 38 13.44 -9.06 8.00
N THR A 39 13.93 -9.87 7.07
CA THR A 39 13.07 -10.57 6.10
C THR A 39 12.67 -11.93 6.66
N ALA A 40 11.43 -12.35 6.42
CA ALA A 40 10.94 -13.68 6.77
C ALA A 40 11.83 -14.76 6.14
N ALA A 41 12.10 -15.82 6.89
CA ALA A 41 12.95 -16.93 6.48
C ALA A 41 12.25 -18.25 6.85
N ASP A 42 12.69 -19.37 6.27
CA ASP A 42 12.26 -20.71 6.70
C ASP A 42 12.93 -21.08 8.05
N ALA A 43 12.63 -20.30 9.09
CA ALA A 43 13.12 -20.48 10.43
C ALA A 43 11.98 -21.02 11.31
N LYS A 44 12.26 -22.09 12.05
CA LYS A 44 11.32 -22.62 13.06
C LYS A 44 11.24 -21.72 14.29
N ASP A 45 12.25 -20.89 14.51
CA ASP A 45 12.36 -19.98 15.65
C ASP A 45 13.25 -18.76 15.30
N ASP A 46 12.63 -17.59 15.19
CA ASP A 46 13.22 -16.28 14.96
C ASP A 46 13.52 -15.50 16.26
N THR A 47 13.26 -16.07 17.45
CA THR A 47 13.32 -15.33 18.73
C THR A 47 14.64 -14.60 18.92
N ALA A 48 15.76 -15.32 18.80
CA ALA A 48 17.08 -14.74 19.00
C ALA A 48 17.41 -13.68 17.92
N ARG A 49 16.94 -13.88 16.69
CA ARG A 49 17.18 -12.96 15.57
C ARG A 49 16.45 -11.64 15.77
N ILE A 50 15.17 -11.72 16.13
CA ILE A 50 14.34 -10.54 16.38
C ILE A 50 14.79 -9.82 17.66
N GLN A 51 15.04 -10.55 18.74
CA GLN A 51 15.49 -9.95 20.00
C GLN A 51 16.84 -9.26 19.83
N ASN A 52 17.80 -9.88 19.14
CA ASN A 52 19.09 -9.23 18.88
C ASN A 52 18.94 -7.93 18.08
N ALA A 53 18.02 -7.87 17.12
CA ALA A 53 17.74 -6.62 16.40
C ALA A 53 17.13 -5.56 17.32
N ILE A 54 16.21 -5.93 18.21
CA ILE A 54 15.61 -5.01 19.20
C ILE A 54 16.71 -4.47 20.15
N ASP A 55 17.61 -5.33 20.58
CA ASP A 55 18.70 -5.01 21.52
C ASP A 55 19.78 -4.09 20.92
N HIS A 56 19.85 -3.99 19.60
CA HIS A 56 20.79 -3.11 18.88
C HIS A 56 20.11 -1.93 18.17
N CYS A 57 18.78 -1.86 18.19
CA CYS A 57 18.01 -0.77 17.60
C CYS A 57 18.16 0.53 18.41
N ALA A 58 18.35 1.67 17.74
CA ALA A 58 18.43 2.95 18.44
C ALA A 58 17.04 3.44 18.91
N SER A 59 17.03 4.26 19.95
CA SER A 59 15.81 4.92 20.45
C SER A 59 15.19 5.82 19.37
N GLY A 60 13.87 5.82 19.27
CA GLY A 60 13.09 6.51 18.23
C GLY A 60 12.92 5.70 16.93
N GLN A 61 13.45 4.48 16.85
CA GLN A 61 13.41 3.64 15.66
C GLN A 61 12.68 2.30 15.91
N ALA A 62 12.39 1.58 14.82
CA ALA A 62 11.78 0.26 14.87
C ALA A 62 12.61 -0.83 14.18
N VAL A 63 12.55 -2.05 14.72
CA VAL A 63 12.91 -3.24 13.96
C VAL A 63 11.76 -3.57 13.02
N ARG A 64 12.03 -3.53 11.71
CA ARG A 64 11.04 -3.80 10.67
C ARG A 64 11.04 -5.27 10.28
N LEU A 65 9.89 -5.94 10.38
CA LEU A 65 9.66 -7.31 9.94
C LEU A 65 8.94 -7.28 8.59
N THR A 66 9.55 -7.84 7.55
CA THR A 66 9.01 -7.82 6.19
C THR A 66 8.93 -9.21 5.58
N ALA A 67 7.89 -9.46 4.81
CA ALA A 67 7.74 -10.69 4.03
C ALA A 67 8.67 -10.65 2.80
N ASN A 68 9.00 -11.80 2.24
CA ASN A 68 9.53 -11.90 0.88
C ASN A 68 8.57 -12.72 -0.01
N ASN A 69 9.01 -13.01 -1.23
CA ASN A 69 8.19 -13.70 -2.22
C ASN A 69 7.84 -15.15 -1.83
N GLU A 70 8.66 -15.79 -0.97
CA GLU A 70 8.53 -17.20 -0.61
C GLU A 70 7.97 -17.40 0.80
N GLN A 71 8.37 -16.54 1.72
CA GLN A 71 8.12 -16.65 3.16
C GLN A 71 7.50 -15.36 3.67
N ARG A 72 6.41 -15.53 4.42
CA ARG A 72 5.62 -14.44 4.99
C ARG A 72 5.61 -14.45 6.51
N SER A 73 6.25 -15.44 7.12
CA SER A 73 6.08 -15.80 8.51
C SER A 73 7.39 -15.62 9.28
N PHE A 74 7.27 -15.09 10.48
CA PHE A 74 8.27 -15.16 11.54
C PHE A 74 7.64 -15.96 12.67
N VAL A 75 8.37 -16.90 13.28
CA VAL A 75 7.87 -17.67 14.43
C VAL A 75 8.75 -17.37 15.62
N SER A 76 8.21 -16.90 16.75
CA SER A 76 9.03 -16.49 17.90
C SER A 76 8.41 -16.92 19.22
N GLY A 77 9.26 -17.24 20.20
CA GLY A 77 8.96 -17.18 21.62
C GLY A 77 8.93 -15.73 22.14
N PRO A 78 8.93 -15.52 23.47
CA PRO A 78 8.80 -14.19 24.06
C PRO A 78 9.83 -13.16 23.58
N LEU A 79 9.36 -11.94 23.29
CA LEU A 79 10.16 -10.77 22.90
C LEU A 79 9.99 -9.65 23.95
N ALA A 80 11.06 -8.91 24.21
CA ALA A 80 11.07 -7.77 25.12
C ALA A 80 11.50 -6.50 24.38
N LEU A 81 10.59 -5.52 24.33
CA LEU A 81 10.86 -4.18 23.80
C LEU A 81 11.66 -3.36 24.80
N ARG A 82 12.55 -2.52 24.27
CA ARG A 82 13.33 -1.55 25.04
C ARG A 82 12.71 -0.16 24.94
N SER A 83 13.01 0.70 25.91
CA SER A 83 12.60 2.11 25.89
C SER A 83 13.01 2.80 24.58
N GLY A 84 12.06 3.47 23.93
CA GLY A 84 12.23 4.15 22.64
C GLY A 84 12.33 3.24 21.42
N VAL A 85 12.34 1.92 21.59
CA VAL A 85 12.45 0.95 20.48
C VAL A 85 11.09 0.32 20.19
N SER A 86 10.77 0.21 18.91
CA SER A 86 9.48 -0.31 18.43
C SER A 86 9.64 -1.51 17.49
N LEU A 87 8.52 -2.17 17.19
CA LEU A 87 8.40 -3.09 16.06
C LEU A 87 7.60 -2.42 14.94
N LEU A 88 7.98 -2.67 13.69
CA LEU A 88 7.22 -2.30 12.50
C LEU A 88 6.98 -3.57 11.68
N ILE A 89 5.73 -4.00 11.53
CA ILE A 89 5.40 -5.25 10.82
C ILE A 89 4.69 -4.89 9.52
N ASP A 90 5.32 -5.20 8.40
CA ASP A 90 4.82 -4.86 7.07
C ASP A 90 3.55 -5.63 6.71
N THR A 91 2.74 -5.03 5.83
CA THR A 91 1.60 -5.73 5.22
C THR A 91 2.05 -7.05 4.58
N GLY A 92 1.32 -8.12 4.87
CA GLY A 92 1.64 -9.46 4.38
C GLY A 92 2.69 -10.22 5.21
N ALA A 93 3.41 -9.57 6.13
CA ALA A 93 4.22 -10.25 7.13
C ALA A 93 3.36 -10.65 8.35
N THR A 94 3.62 -11.85 8.88
CA THR A 94 2.98 -12.34 10.11
C THR A 94 4.03 -12.77 11.12
N LEU A 95 3.98 -12.19 12.33
CA LEU A 95 4.74 -12.63 13.48
C LEU A 95 3.88 -13.58 14.32
N TYR A 96 4.18 -14.88 14.24
CA TYR A 96 3.52 -15.93 14.99
C TYR A 96 4.18 -16.13 16.36
N ALA A 97 3.37 -16.20 17.41
CA ALA A 97 3.79 -16.75 18.69
C ALA A 97 4.00 -18.26 18.54
N SER A 98 5.14 -18.78 18.98
CA SER A 98 5.42 -20.22 18.95
C SER A 98 4.37 -21.02 19.74
N THR A 99 4.01 -22.20 19.25
CA THR A 99 3.13 -23.14 19.95
C THR A 99 3.85 -23.95 21.03
N ASN A 100 5.17 -23.76 21.21
CA ASN A 100 5.96 -24.46 22.21
C ASN A 100 5.83 -23.81 23.61
N PRO A 101 5.15 -24.47 24.57
CA PRO A 101 4.89 -23.89 25.89
C PRO A 101 6.17 -23.65 26.69
N LYS A 102 7.25 -24.41 26.44
CA LYS A 102 8.51 -24.27 27.16
C LYS A 102 9.18 -22.93 26.94
N LEU A 103 8.99 -22.29 25.77
CA LEU A 103 9.55 -20.97 25.48
C LEU A 103 8.91 -19.87 26.33
N PHE A 104 7.64 -20.06 26.69
CA PHE A 104 6.87 -19.11 27.49
C PHE A 104 6.92 -19.43 28.98
N ASP A 105 7.49 -20.55 29.41
CA ASP A 105 7.48 -20.92 30.83
C ASP A 105 8.30 -19.96 31.71
N ARG A 106 7.82 -19.73 32.94
CA ARG A 106 8.50 -18.90 33.95
C ARG A 106 9.52 -19.65 34.81
N GLY A 107 9.85 -20.90 34.47
CA GLY A 107 10.79 -21.76 35.18
C GLY A 107 10.13 -22.77 36.13
N THR A 108 8.81 -22.85 36.16
CA THR A 108 8.04 -23.73 37.05
C THR A 108 7.46 -24.95 36.33
N GLY A 109 7.57 -25.02 35.00
CA GLY A 109 6.97 -26.08 34.19
C GLY A 109 5.44 -26.02 34.14
N ALA A 110 4.85 -24.85 34.41
CA ALA A 110 3.40 -24.66 34.51
C ALA A 110 2.77 -24.15 33.21
N CYS A 111 3.54 -23.55 32.29
CA CYS A 111 2.98 -23.05 31.04
C CYS A 111 2.44 -24.21 30.18
N GLY A 112 1.23 -24.05 29.62
CA GLY A 112 0.52 -25.14 28.92
C GLY A 112 -0.28 -26.07 29.82
N THR A 113 -0.51 -25.70 31.09
CA THR A 113 -1.24 -26.53 32.06
C THR A 113 -2.43 -25.79 32.70
N VAL A 114 -3.13 -26.46 33.61
CA VAL A 114 -4.22 -25.91 34.43
C VAL A 114 -3.87 -26.11 35.90
N ASP A 115 -3.98 -25.05 36.71
CA ASP A 115 -3.75 -25.07 38.15
C ASP A 115 -4.65 -24.05 38.89
N LYS A 116 -4.40 -23.76 40.18
CA LYS A 116 -5.17 -22.76 40.94
C LYS A 116 -4.63 -21.32 40.84
N ILE A 117 -3.50 -21.11 40.15
CA ILE A 117 -2.74 -19.84 40.11
C ILE A 117 -2.96 -19.10 38.79
N GLY A 118 -2.71 -19.74 37.64
CA GLY A 118 -2.90 -19.18 36.29
C GLY A 118 -1.85 -18.16 35.83
N LYS A 119 -0.59 -18.27 36.30
CA LYS A 119 0.49 -17.32 35.99
C LYS A 119 1.77 -17.95 35.43
N GLY A 120 1.68 -19.18 34.92
CA GLY A 120 2.83 -19.99 34.50
C GLY A 120 3.53 -19.50 33.22
N CYS A 121 2.88 -18.69 32.39
CA CYS A 121 3.44 -18.23 31.12
C CYS A 121 3.92 -16.76 31.16
N LYS A 122 4.95 -16.47 30.39
CA LYS A 122 5.37 -15.14 29.95
C LYS A 122 4.44 -14.68 28.81
N PRO A 123 4.18 -13.37 28.66
CA PRO A 123 3.54 -12.82 27.47
C PRO A 123 4.42 -13.00 26.23
N PHE A 124 3.81 -12.93 25.04
CA PHE A 124 4.56 -13.00 23.78
C PHE A 124 5.40 -11.75 23.52
N ILE A 125 4.82 -10.57 23.64
CA ILE A 125 5.56 -9.31 23.56
C ILE A 125 5.40 -8.56 24.87
N THR A 126 6.53 -8.12 25.44
CA THR A 126 6.58 -7.40 26.70
C THR A 126 7.22 -6.03 26.54
N ALA A 127 6.68 -5.05 27.23
CA ALA A 127 7.30 -3.74 27.43
C ALA A 127 7.22 -3.39 28.92
N ASP A 128 8.33 -3.59 29.64
CA ASP A 128 8.43 -3.32 31.08
C ASP A 128 9.23 -2.03 31.32
N ARG A 129 8.61 -1.05 31.99
CA ARG A 129 9.22 0.24 32.35
C ARG A 129 9.86 0.96 31.16
N THR A 130 9.19 0.91 30.01
CA THR A 130 9.62 1.57 28.77
C THR A 130 9.02 2.96 28.63
N LYS A 131 9.65 3.83 27.82
CA LYS A 131 9.09 5.12 27.42
C LYS A 131 9.18 5.28 25.90
N GLY A 132 8.06 5.60 25.25
CA GLY A 132 8.04 5.88 23.80
C GLY A 132 8.30 4.67 22.91
N SER A 133 7.91 3.47 23.37
CA SER A 133 7.98 2.22 22.58
C SER A 133 6.64 1.92 21.92
N GLY A 134 6.62 1.03 20.92
CA GLY A 134 5.37 0.67 20.27
C GLY A 134 5.46 -0.44 19.25
N ILE A 135 4.32 -0.73 18.62
CA ILE A 135 4.17 -1.70 17.54
C ILE A 135 3.35 -1.04 16.42
N PHE A 136 3.92 -1.04 15.23
CA PHE A 136 3.43 -0.30 14.06
C PHE A 136 3.28 -1.23 12.86
N GLY A 137 2.59 -0.74 11.82
CA GLY A 137 2.53 -1.35 10.50
C GLY A 137 1.28 -2.18 10.29
N ALA A 138 0.95 -2.41 9.01
CA ALA A 138 -0.28 -3.10 8.59
C ALA A 138 -0.12 -4.62 8.41
N GLY A 139 0.87 -5.21 9.09
CA GLY A 139 1.08 -6.65 9.20
C GLY A 139 0.22 -7.32 10.28
N THR A 140 0.58 -8.56 10.63
CA THR A 140 -0.16 -9.37 11.61
C THR A 140 0.72 -9.90 12.74
N ILE A 141 0.21 -9.89 13.95
CA ILE A 141 0.70 -10.68 15.08
C ILE A 141 -0.35 -11.76 15.37
N ASP A 142 0.05 -13.02 15.29
CA ASP A 142 -0.85 -14.16 15.47
C ASP A 142 -0.41 -15.00 16.68
N GLY A 143 -1.28 -15.09 17.68
CA GLY A 143 -1.01 -15.82 18.91
C GLY A 143 -1.21 -17.33 18.84
N GLN A 144 -1.75 -17.85 17.73
CA GLN A 144 -2.04 -19.27 17.50
C GLN A 144 -2.87 -19.95 18.61
N GLY A 145 -3.77 -19.22 19.27
CA GLY A 145 -4.57 -19.70 20.40
C GLY A 145 -5.42 -20.95 20.12
N GLY A 146 -5.85 -21.12 18.87
CA GLY A 146 -6.62 -22.28 18.41
C GLY A 146 -5.78 -23.48 17.97
N HIS A 147 -4.47 -23.32 17.81
CA HIS A 147 -3.58 -24.42 17.46
C HIS A 147 -3.28 -25.28 18.68
N VAL A 148 -3.16 -26.59 18.46
CA VAL A 148 -2.75 -27.54 19.49
C VAL A 148 -1.36 -27.15 19.97
N VAL A 149 -1.18 -27.10 21.29
CA VAL A 149 0.10 -26.79 21.93
C VAL A 149 1.09 -27.91 21.62
N ASP A 150 2.34 -27.55 21.29
CA ASP A 150 3.34 -28.56 20.89
C ASP A 150 3.57 -29.58 22.01
N GLY A 151 3.44 -30.86 21.67
CA GLY A 151 3.60 -31.96 22.62
C GLY A 151 2.40 -32.17 23.57
N ALA A 152 1.28 -31.48 23.34
CA ALA A 152 0.03 -31.67 24.07
C ALA A 152 -1.11 -32.21 23.16
N SER A 153 -2.26 -32.53 23.77
CA SER A 153 -3.48 -32.92 23.05
C SER A 153 -4.52 -31.80 22.95
N GLU A 154 -4.27 -30.65 23.56
CA GLU A 154 -5.18 -29.51 23.67
C GLU A 154 -4.54 -28.24 23.08
N SER A 155 -5.36 -27.37 22.49
CA SER A 155 -5.00 -25.98 22.18
C SER A 155 -5.06 -25.09 23.42
N TRP A 156 -4.50 -23.88 23.31
CA TRP A 156 -4.58 -22.89 24.38
C TRP A 156 -6.03 -22.58 24.79
N TRP A 157 -6.94 -22.48 23.82
CA TRP A 157 -8.36 -22.25 24.11
C TRP A 157 -9.08 -23.46 24.73
N GLN A 158 -8.64 -24.68 24.40
CA GLN A 158 -9.17 -25.89 25.05
C GLN A 158 -8.75 -25.95 26.53
N LEU A 159 -7.51 -25.57 26.86
CA LEU A 159 -7.07 -25.42 28.26
C LEU A 159 -7.93 -24.42 29.03
N ALA A 160 -8.29 -23.27 28.43
CA ALA A 160 -9.19 -22.29 29.05
C ALA A 160 -10.59 -22.88 29.32
N ARG A 161 -11.13 -23.67 28.40
CA ARG A 161 -12.42 -24.36 28.58
C ARG A 161 -12.38 -25.43 29.66
N ARG A 162 -11.29 -26.20 29.73
CA ARG A 162 -11.08 -27.20 30.78
C ARG A 162 -10.93 -26.56 32.16
N ALA A 163 -10.11 -25.52 32.28
CA ALA A 163 -9.94 -24.75 33.51
C ALA A 163 -11.28 -24.22 34.05
N GLN A 164 -12.16 -23.71 33.17
CA GLN A 164 -13.50 -23.29 33.56
C GLN A 164 -14.34 -24.44 34.16
N LYS A 165 -14.29 -25.64 33.57
CA LYS A 165 -15.04 -26.81 34.03
C LYS A 165 -14.52 -27.35 35.36
N GLU A 166 -13.22 -27.25 35.59
CA GLU A 166 -12.51 -27.78 36.77
C GLU A 166 -12.43 -26.76 37.92
N ASP A 167 -13.06 -25.59 37.79
CA ASP A 167 -12.94 -24.47 38.74
C ASP A 167 -11.46 -24.12 39.03
N ALA A 168 -10.68 -24.03 37.95
CA ALA A 168 -9.24 -23.81 37.95
C ALA A 168 -8.86 -22.66 37.00
N ARG A 169 -7.56 -22.44 36.78
CA ARG A 169 -7.02 -21.38 35.93
C ARG A 169 -6.04 -21.97 34.91
N GLN A 170 -6.16 -21.50 33.67
CA GLN A 170 -5.26 -21.87 32.59
C GLN A 170 -3.94 -21.09 32.67
N ASN A 171 -2.84 -21.76 32.35
CA ASN A 171 -1.53 -21.15 32.18
C ASN A 171 -1.25 -21.02 30.69
N VAL A 172 -1.64 -19.88 30.09
CA VAL A 172 -1.47 -19.61 28.65
C VAL A 172 -0.95 -18.17 28.46
N PRO A 173 -0.18 -17.87 27.40
CA PRO A 173 0.45 -16.56 27.24
C PRO A 173 -0.56 -15.47 26.82
N ARG A 174 -0.38 -14.25 27.33
CA ARG A 174 -0.96 -13.03 26.74
C ARG A 174 -0.20 -12.65 25.48
N LEU A 175 -0.86 -11.97 24.54
CA LEU A 175 -0.18 -11.55 23.32
C LEU A 175 0.77 -10.37 23.58
N ILE A 176 0.26 -9.26 24.14
CA ILE A 176 1.05 -8.07 24.47
C ILE A 176 0.78 -7.68 25.93
N GLU A 177 1.85 -7.50 26.70
CA GLU A 177 1.77 -6.98 28.08
C GLU A 177 2.71 -5.79 28.25
N VAL A 178 2.13 -4.65 28.62
CA VAL A 178 2.85 -3.41 28.91
C VAL A 178 2.73 -3.12 30.40
N THR A 179 3.85 -2.95 31.08
CA THR A 179 3.89 -2.75 32.53
C THR A 179 4.73 -1.53 32.88
N GLY A 180 4.21 -0.65 33.75
CA GLY A 180 4.97 0.48 34.31
C GLY A 180 5.53 1.46 33.27
N SER A 181 4.95 1.50 32.07
CA SER A 181 5.52 2.20 30.90
C SER A 181 4.80 3.52 30.61
N GLN A 182 5.44 4.35 29.77
CA GLN A 182 4.94 5.66 29.33
C GLN A 182 4.90 5.76 27.81
N ASP A 183 3.87 6.41 27.28
CA ASP A 183 3.71 6.73 25.85
C ASP A 183 3.86 5.51 24.92
N PHE A 184 3.14 4.43 25.21
CA PHE A 184 3.16 3.22 24.39
C PHE A 184 2.16 3.30 23.22
N THR A 185 2.59 2.94 22.01
CA THR A 185 1.75 3.06 20.80
C THR A 185 1.50 1.72 20.12
N LEU A 186 0.25 1.48 19.72
CA LEU A 186 -0.15 0.47 18.75
C LEU A 186 -0.82 1.15 17.55
N HIS A 187 -0.28 0.97 16.34
CA HIS A 187 -0.78 1.69 15.16
C HIS A 187 -0.87 0.78 13.93
N LYS A 188 -2.06 0.74 13.31
CA LYS A 188 -2.39 0.00 12.05
C LYS A 188 -2.19 -1.52 12.06
N ILE A 189 -1.78 -2.10 13.19
CA ILE A 189 -1.46 -3.52 13.32
C ILE A 189 -2.70 -4.41 13.50
N THR A 190 -2.63 -5.62 12.93
CA THR A 190 -3.63 -6.67 13.16
C THR A 190 -3.15 -7.64 14.24
N LEU A 191 -3.97 -7.87 15.27
CA LEU A 191 -3.77 -8.89 16.30
C LEU A 191 -4.77 -10.02 16.12
N ARG A 192 -4.33 -11.28 16.05
CA ARG A 192 -5.20 -12.45 15.85
C ARG A 192 -4.93 -13.55 16.83
N ASN A 193 -5.96 -14.36 17.04
CA ASN A 193 -5.91 -15.65 17.71
C ASN A 193 -5.12 -15.63 19.03
N SER A 194 -5.32 -14.62 19.87
CA SER A 194 -4.58 -14.55 21.13
C SER A 194 -4.93 -15.74 22.04
N PRO A 195 -3.96 -16.41 22.68
CA PRO A 195 -4.22 -17.49 23.65
C PRO A 195 -4.93 -16.98 24.92
N ASN A 196 -4.64 -15.74 25.31
CA ASN A 196 -5.25 -15.00 26.43
C ASN A 196 -5.66 -13.59 25.95
N PHE A 197 -5.63 -12.58 26.82
CA PHE A 197 -5.86 -11.17 26.44
C PHE A 197 -4.89 -10.74 25.34
N HIS A 198 -5.38 -9.93 24.39
CA HIS A 198 -4.54 -9.41 23.31
C HIS A 198 -3.61 -8.32 23.83
N VAL A 199 -4.14 -7.34 24.56
CA VAL A 199 -3.33 -6.25 25.12
C VAL A 199 -3.68 -6.02 26.59
N ALA A 200 -2.72 -6.20 27.49
CA ALA A 200 -2.86 -5.87 28.91
C ALA A 200 -1.93 -4.71 29.28
N LEU A 201 -2.49 -3.65 29.85
CA LEU A 201 -1.73 -2.48 30.32
C LEU A 201 -1.77 -2.44 31.85
N ASN A 202 -0.63 -2.57 32.50
CA ASN A 202 -0.53 -2.55 33.96
C ASN A 202 0.25 -1.33 34.41
N ASN A 203 -0.40 -0.38 35.10
CA ASN A 203 0.25 0.84 35.58
C ASN A 203 0.96 1.65 34.46
N VAL A 204 0.25 1.88 33.36
CA VAL A 204 0.73 2.64 32.19
C VAL A 204 0.22 4.07 32.23
N ASP A 205 1.06 5.04 31.86
CA ASP A 205 0.68 6.44 31.70
C ASP A 205 0.96 6.90 30.26
N GLY A 206 -0.10 7.05 29.46
CA GLY A 206 0.03 7.32 28.04
C GLY A 206 0.02 6.04 27.21
N PHE A 207 -1.13 5.71 26.62
CA PHE A 207 -1.26 4.63 25.64
C PHE A 207 -2.14 5.06 24.48
N THR A 208 -1.74 4.74 23.25
CA THR A 208 -2.54 5.01 22.06
C THR A 208 -2.65 3.76 21.20
N ALA A 209 -3.87 3.25 21.02
CA ALA A 209 -4.22 2.28 19.98
C ALA A 209 -4.99 3.00 18.87
N TRP A 210 -4.46 3.00 17.64
CA TRP A 210 -5.05 3.74 16.53
C TRP A 210 -5.09 2.91 15.24
N GLY A 211 -6.24 2.84 14.57
CA GLY A 211 -6.36 2.13 13.30
C GLY A 211 -6.18 0.61 13.42
N MET A 212 -6.38 0.04 14.61
CA MET A 212 -6.08 -1.35 14.89
C MET A 212 -7.16 -2.31 14.41
N ARG A 213 -6.77 -3.57 14.22
CA ARG A 213 -7.68 -4.70 14.02
C ARG A 213 -7.41 -5.79 15.04
N ILE A 214 -8.43 -6.22 15.78
CA ILE A 214 -8.39 -7.42 16.62
C ILE A 214 -9.36 -8.45 16.04
N ASP A 215 -8.86 -9.65 15.76
CA ASP A 215 -9.61 -10.73 15.10
C ASP A 215 -9.38 -12.08 15.77
N THR A 216 -10.25 -12.41 16.72
CA THR A 216 -10.30 -13.71 17.41
C THR A 216 -11.75 -14.25 17.43
N PRO A 217 -11.96 -15.57 17.30
CA PRO A 217 -13.30 -16.15 17.28
C PRO A 217 -14.12 -15.87 18.55
N ALA A 218 -15.43 -15.64 18.38
CA ALA A 218 -16.40 -15.42 19.47
C ALA A 218 -16.43 -16.53 20.54
N THR A 219 -15.95 -17.73 20.21
CA THR A 219 -15.98 -18.90 21.08
C THR A 219 -14.74 -19.05 21.97
N ALA A 220 -13.68 -18.25 21.74
CA ALA A 220 -12.43 -18.32 22.48
C ALA A 220 -12.55 -17.59 23.84
N ARG A 221 -12.41 -18.31 24.96
CA ARG A 221 -12.52 -17.70 26.30
C ARG A 221 -11.27 -16.92 26.69
N ASN A 222 -11.45 -15.90 27.53
CA ASN A 222 -10.36 -15.11 28.11
C ASN A 222 -9.47 -14.46 27.05
N THR A 223 -10.10 -13.98 25.99
CA THR A 223 -9.43 -13.34 24.85
C THR A 223 -9.75 -11.86 24.78
N ASP A 224 -9.86 -11.18 25.92
CA ASP A 224 -10.15 -9.75 26.01
C ASP A 224 -9.28 -8.95 25.02
N GLY A 225 -9.85 -7.92 24.39
CA GLY A 225 -9.19 -7.11 23.37
C GLY A 225 -8.12 -6.22 23.99
N ILE A 226 -8.54 -5.12 24.64
CA ILE A 226 -7.61 -4.20 25.30
C ILE A 226 -8.06 -3.95 26.74
N ASP A 227 -7.13 -4.17 27.68
CA ASP A 227 -7.36 -4.11 29.12
C ASP A 227 -6.47 -3.05 29.78
N PRO A 228 -6.95 -1.81 29.95
CA PRO A 228 -6.31 -0.83 30.82
C PRO A 228 -6.50 -1.22 32.29
N ILE A 229 -5.40 -1.48 33.01
CA ILE A 229 -5.39 -1.92 34.41
C ILE A 229 -4.56 -0.97 35.26
N SER A 230 -5.20 -0.28 36.21
CA SER A 230 -4.59 0.74 37.08
C SER A 230 -3.76 1.77 36.28
N SER A 231 -4.29 2.22 35.14
CA SER A 231 -3.55 2.99 34.11
C SER A 231 -4.24 4.31 33.78
N ARG A 232 -3.51 5.27 33.19
CA ARG A 232 -4.07 6.59 32.87
C ARG A 232 -3.68 7.11 31.49
N ASN A 233 -4.46 8.07 30.99
CA ASN A 233 -4.22 8.75 29.71
C ASN A 233 -4.18 7.76 28.54
N ILE A 234 -5.34 7.16 28.27
CA ILE A 234 -5.50 6.05 27.33
C ILE A 234 -6.41 6.49 26.19
N THR A 235 -5.96 6.31 24.94
CA THR A 235 -6.78 6.51 23.74
C THR A 235 -6.85 5.22 22.93
N ILE A 236 -8.06 4.78 22.59
CA ILE A 236 -8.33 3.68 21.67
C ILE A 236 -9.23 4.24 20.57
N ALA A 237 -8.74 4.34 19.34
CA ALA A 237 -9.44 5.04 18.27
C ALA A 237 -9.37 4.35 16.91
N TYR A 238 -10.38 4.60 16.06
CA TYR A 238 -10.43 4.17 14.65
C TYR A 238 -10.19 2.66 14.45
N SER A 239 -10.61 1.84 15.41
CA SER A 239 -10.25 0.42 15.46
C SER A 239 -11.46 -0.51 15.28
N HIS A 240 -11.18 -1.72 14.80
CA HIS A 240 -12.15 -2.79 14.59
C HIS A 240 -11.82 -3.98 15.50
N ILE A 241 -12.72 -4.32 16.42
CA ILE A 241 -12.44 -5.33 17.46
C ILE A 241 -13.51 -6.42 17.43
N ARG A 242 -13.08 -7.66 17.14
CA ARG A 242 -13.87 -8.86 17.37
C ARG A 242 -13.07 -9.90 18.14
N THR A 243 -13.67 -10.44 19.19
CA THR A 243 -13.03 -11.42 20.06
C THR A 243 -14.07 -12.33 20.73
N GLY A 244 -13.65 -13.22 21.64
CA GLY A 244 -14.52 -14.12 22.39
C GLY A 244 -14.82 -13.72 23.83
N ASP A 245 -14.17 -12.68 24.36
CA ASP A 245 -14.49 -12.06 25.64
C ASP A 245 -14.66 -10.53 25.49
N ASP A 246 -14.33 -9.70 26.48
CA ASP A 246 -14.49 -8.24 26.39
C ASP A 246 -13.76 -7.61 25.20
N ASN A 247 -14.42 -6.71 24.47
CA ASN A 247 -13.77 -5.97 23.38
C ASN A 247 -12.76 -4.96 23.97
N VAL A 248 -13.17 -4.26 25.03
CA VAL A 248 -12.32 -3.46 25.92
C VAL A 248 -12.79 -3.68 27.36
N ALA A 249 -11.87 -3.94 28.29
CA ALA A 249 -12.17 -4.10 29.71
C ALA A 249 -11.31 -3.17 30.58
N ILE A 250 -11.90 -2.05 31.00
CA ILE A 250 -11.25 -1.09 31.90
C ILE A 250 -11.31 -1.63 33.32
N LYS A 251 -10.15 -1.82 33.96
CA LYS A 251 -10.02 -2.42 35.29
C LYS A 251 -9.18 -1.53 36.19
N ALA A 252 -9.45 -1.50 37.48
CA ALA A 252 -8.65 -0.79 38.49
C ALA A 252 -8.42 -1.72 39.69
N GLY A 253 -7.15 -2.09 39.90
CA GLY A 253 -6.74 -3.03 40.94
C GLY A 253 -6.14 -2.33 42.15
N GLY A 254 -5.46 -3.10 43.01
CA GLY A 254 -4.78 -2.56 44.20
C GLY A 254 -3.61 -1.60 43.91
N ASN A 255 -3.21 -1.46 42.65
CA ASN A 255 -2.09 -0.61 42.23
C ASN A 255 -2.51 0.84 41.89
N GLY A 256 -3.80 1.18 42.04
CA GLY A 256 -4.30 2.53 41.86
C GLY A 256 -5.48 2.62 40.91
N PRO A 257 -5.99 3.85 40.68
CA PRO A 257 -7.13 4.07 39.81
C PRO A 257 -6.79 3.88 38.33
N THR A 258 -7.82 3.70 37.52
CA THR A 258 -7.72 3.82 36.06
C THR A 258 -8.53 5.03 35.61
N GLU A 259 -7.89 5.99 34.94
CA GLU A 259 -8.50 7.29 34.68
C GLU A 259 -8.05 7.99 33.40
N ASN A 260 -8.86 8.94 32.90
CA ASN A 260 -8.58 9.71 31.68
C ASN A 260 -8.52 8.80 30.44
N ILE A 261 -9.68 8.29 30.01
CA ILE A 261 -9.77 7.31 28.93
C ILE A 261 -10.68 7.84 27.82
N SER A 262 -10.23 7.70 26.58
CA SER A 262 -10.96 8.01 25.36
C SER A 262 -11.09 6.77 24.47
N ILE A 263 -12.32 6.34 24.19
CA ILE A 263 -12.66 5.29 23.23
C ILE A 263 -13.45 5.95 22.09
N LEU A 264 -12.80 6.20 20.96
CA LEU A 264 -13.30 7.11 19.92
C LEU A 264 -13.39 6.46 18.52
N HIS A 265 -14.51 6.59 17.82
CA HIS A 265 -14.63 6.18 16.41
C HIS A 265 -14.31 4.69 16.18
N ASN A 266 -14.88 3.79 16.99
CA ASN A 266 -14.56 2.36 16.94
C ASN A 266 -15.75 1.51 16.47
N HIS A 267 -15.44 0.31 15.98
CA HIS A 267 -16.41 -0.72 15.60
C HIS A 267 -16.15 -2.02 16.36
N PHE A 268 -17.07 -2.40 17.24
CA PHE A 268 -17.03 -3.68 17.97
C PHE A 268 -17.99 -4.68 17.34
N TYR A 269 -17.54 -5.93 17.22
CA TYR A 269 -18.30 -7.03 16.62
C TYR A 269 -18.56 -8.12 17.66
N SER A 270 -18.24 -9.39 17.40
CA SER A 270 -18.33 -10.42 18.44
C SER A 270 -17.47 -10.06 19.66
N GLY A 271 -17.96 -10.38 20.86
CA GLY A 271 -17.29 -10.13 22.13
C GLY A 271 -18.31 -9.90 23.26
N HIS A 272 -17.82 -9.55 24.45
CA HIS A 272 -18.60 -9.29 25.65
C HIS A 272 -18.78 -7.80 25.96
N GLY A 273 -18.43 -6.92 25.02
CA GLY A 273 -18.82 -5.51 25.03
C GLY A 273 -17.75 -4.54 25.46
N MET A 274 -18.19 -3.29 25.61
CA MET A 274 -17.42 -2.18 26.17
C MET A 274 -17.59 -2.19 27.68
N SER A 275 -16.60 -2.73 28.39
CA SER A 275 -16.72 -3.10 29.80
C SER A 275 -15.86 -2.26 30.74
N ILE A 276 -16.38 -2.04 31.95
CA ILE A 276 -15.63 -1.64 33.13
C ILE A 276 -15.76 -2.77 34.17
N GLY A 277 -14.64 -3.32 34.64
CA GLY A 277 -14.57 -4.34 35.70
C GLY A 277 -14.18 -5.77 35.27
N SER A 278 -14.29 -6.78 36.15
CA SER A 278 -14.91 -6.69 37.49
C SER A 278 -14.03 -6.09 38.57
N GLU A 279 -12.72 -5.98 38.32
CA GLU A 279 -11.81 -5.28 39.22
C GLU A 279 -12.03 -3.77 39.14
N THR A 280 -12.75 -3.22 40.11
CA THR A 280 -13.03 -1.77 40.23
C THR A 280 -12.51 -1.18 41.55
N ASN A 281 -11.82 -1.98 42.36
CA ASN A 281 -11.44 -1.65 43.72
C ASN A 281 -10.42 -0.50 43.83
N GLY A 282 -9.63 -0.25 42.78
CA GLY A 282 -8.75 0.94 42.69
C GLY A 282 -9.48 2.23 42.28
N GLY A 283 -10.72 2.10 41.80
CA GLY A 283 -11.54 3.18 41.25
C GLY A 283 -11.32 3.42 39.75
N VAL A 284 -12.41 3.61 39.01
CA VAL A 284 -12.37 3.97 37.57
C VAL A 284 -13.05 5.31 37.39
N ARG A 285 -12.40 6.27 36.72
CA ARG A 285 -13.01 7.60 36.51
C ARG A 285 -12.63 8.30 35.21
N ARG A 286 -13.46 9.25 34.77
CA ARG A 286 -13.20 10.10 33.59
C ARG A 286 -12.98 9.27 32.32
N VAL A 287 -14.03 8.55 31.94
CA VAL A 287 -14.06 7.69 30.74
C VAL A 287 -15.03 8.28 29.74
N LEU A 288 -14.56 8.52 28.51
CA LEU A 288 -15.39 8.87 27.37
C LEU A 288 -15.37 7.75 26.35
N VAL A 289 -16.56 7.30 25.98
CA VAL A 289 -16.82 6.49 24.81
C VAL A 289 -17.64 7.36 23.87
N ASP A 290 -17.10 7.68 22.70
CA ASP A 290 -17.78 8.50 21.68
C ASP A 290 -17.65 7.84 20.32
N ASP A 291 -18.71 7.89 19.52
CA ASP A 291 -18.74 7.32 18.17
C ASP A 291 -18.34 5.82 18.18
N LEU A 292 -19.23 4.99 18.74
CA LEU A 292 -19.04 3.53 18.82
C LEU A 292 -20.20 2.80 18.15
N SER A 293 -19.91 1.91 17.21
CA SER A 293 -20.89 0.93 16.72
C SER A 293 -20.61 -0.45 17.33
N MET A 294 -21.65 -1.15 17.79
CA MET A 294 -21.55 -2.50 18.33
C MET A 294 -22.50 -3.42 17.56
N ASP A 295 -21.96 -4.48 16.95
CA ASP A 295 -22.70 -5.37 16.04
C ASP A 295 -22.47 -6.85 16.40
N GLY A 296 -23.41 -7.44 17.14
CA GLY A 296 -23.36 -8.85 17.53
C GLY A 296 -22.59 -9.16 18.83
N THR A 297 -22.21 -8.16 19.63
CA THR A 297 -21.66 -8.38 20.99
C THR A 297 -22.72 -9.02 21.91
N THR A 298 -22.30 -9.79 22.92
CA THR A 298 -23.24 -10.34 23.92
C THR A 298 -23.72 -9.28 24.91
N SER A 299 -22.85 -8.33 25.28
CA SER A 299 -23.21 -7.17 26.12
C SER A 299 -22.79 -5.90 25.40
N GLY A 300 -23.55 -4.81 25.58
CA GLY A 300 -23.25 -3.50 25.01
C GLY A 300 -22.34 -2.71 25.94
N LEU A 301 -22.93 -1.71 26.60
CA LEU A 301 -22.26 -0.85 27.57
C LEU A 301 -22.35 -1.49 28.96
N ARG A 302 -21.21 -1.93 29.51
CA ARG A 302 -21.18 -2.80 30.70
C ARG A 302 -20.34 -2.23 31.84
N ILE A 303 -20.89 -2.26 33.05
CA ILE A 303 -20.15 -1.99 34.29
C ILE A 303 -20.47 -3.13 35.25
N LYS A 304 -19.44 -3.89 35.63
CA LYS A 304 -19.60 -5.11 36.43
C LYS A 304 -18.69 -5.06 37.65
N SER A 305 -19.21 -5.42 38.80
CA SER A 305 -18.44 -5.65 40.03
C SER A 305 -19.29 -6.48 41.01
N ASP A 306 -18.73 -6.79 42.17
CA ASP A 306 -19.41 -7.50 43.26
C ASP A 306 -18.76 -7.18 44.61
N VAL A 307 -19.35 -7.73 45.67
CA VAL A 307 -18.95 -7.43 47.06
C VAL A 307 -17.55 -7.88 47.47
N SER A 308 -16.92 -8.75 46.66
CA SER A 308 -15.52 -9.17 46.88
C SER A 308 -14.52 -8.13 46.37
N ARG A 309 -14.96 -7.16 45.54
CA ARG A 309 -14.11 -6.14 44.91
C ARG A 309 -14.53 -4.72 45.28
N GLY A 310 -15.82 -4.41 45.18
CA GLY A 310 -16.36 -3.06 45.40
C GLY A 310 -15.68 -1.99 44.55
N GLY A 311 -15.68 -0.75 45.06
CA GLY A 311 -14.96 0.37 44.46
C GLY A 311 -15.85 1.32 43.64
N VAL A 312 -15.28 2.50 43.34
CA VAL A 312 -16.02 3.60 42.73
C VAL A 312 -15.83 3.61 41.22
N VAL A 313 -16.94 3.72 40.47
CA VAL A 313 -16.94 4.05 39.05
C VAL A 313 -17.66 5.39 38.88
N ASP A 314 -16.94 6.41 38.41
CA ASP A 314 -17.41 7.80 38.39
C ASP A 314 -17.09 8.51 37.08
N GLN A 315 -17.91 9.46 36.65
CA GLN A 315 -17.66 10.30 35.45
C GLN A 315 -17.41 9.45 34.18
N VAL A 316 -18.40 8.63 33.83
CA VAL A 316 -18.39 7.84 32.59
C VAL A 316 -19.41 8.42 31.63
N SER A 317 -18.98 8.76 30.42
CA SER A 317 -19.83 9.33 29.38
C SER A 317 -19.83 8.41 28.15
N TYR A 318 -21.00 7.92 27.78
CA TYR A 318 -21.25 7.19 26.53
C TYR A 318 -21.99 8.13 25.57
N ARG A 319 -21.39 8.40 24.42
CA ARG A 319 -21.87 9.35 23.42
C ARG A 319 -21.95 8.70 22.03
N ASN A 320 -23.01 9.00 21.27
CA ASN A 320 -23.14 8.59 19.87
C ASN A 320 -22.89 7.08 19.65
N VAL A 321 -23.56 6.24 20.45
CA VAL A 321 -23.38 4.77 20.43
C VAL A 321 -24.54 4.11 19.69
N CYS A 322 -24.21 3.28 18.69
CA CYS A 322 -25.18 2.50 17.92
C CYS A 322 -25.02 1.00 18.19
N LEU A 323 -26.10 0.30 18.53
CA LEU A 323 -26.09 -1.13 18.83
C LEU A 323 -27.03 -1.93 17.92
N ARG A 324 -26.54 -3.03 17.33
CA ARG A 324 -27.31 -4.00 16.55
C ARG A 324 -26.98 -5.42 16.99
N ASP A 325 -28.01 -6.25 17.12
CA ASP A 325 -27.91 -7.67 17.50
C ASP A 325 -27.15 -7.92 18.81
N VAL A 326 -27.31 -7.00 19.77
CA VAL A 326 -26.68 -7.06 21.09
C VAL A 326 -27.65 -7.60 22.14
N LYS A 327 -27.27 -8.66 22.86
CA LYS A 327 -28.19 -9.37 23.78
C LYS A 327 -28.56 -8.55 25.01
N THR A 328 -27.58 -8.02 25.73
CA THR A 328 -27.79 -7.12 26.89
C THR A 328 -27.20 -5.75 26.57
N LEU A 329 -28.04 -4.79 26.20
CA LEU A 329 -27.66 -3.50 25.63
C LEU A 329 -26.94 -2.60 26.63
N ILE A 330 -27.51 -2.51 27.84
CA ILE A 330 -26.90 -1.86 28.99
C ILE A 330 -26.83 -2.93 30.07
N ASP A 331 -25.63 -3.22 30.56
CA ASP A 331 -25.36 -4.27 31.56
C ASP A 331 -24.60 -3.67 32.75
N ILE A 332 -25.29 -2.93 33.60
CA ILE A 332 -24.71 -2.32 34.81
C ILE A 332 -25.18 -3.11 36.02
N SER A 333 -24.24 -3.78 36.69
CA SER A 333 -24.51 -4.65 37.83
C SER A 333 -23.45 -4.54 38.93
N THR A 334 -23.93 -4.44 40.17
CA THR A 334 -23.14 -4.56 41.41
C THR A 334 -23.12 -5.99 41.97
N ARG A 335 -23.73 -6.95 41.26
CA ARG A 335 -23.87 -8.37 41.67
C ARG A 335 -23.45 -9.31 40.54
N TYR A 336 -22.31 -9.01 39.91
CA TYR A 336 -21.82 -9.76 38.75
C TYR A 336 -21.61 -11.25 39.06
N ASN A 337 -20.92 -11.55 40.17
CA ASN A 337 -20.91 -12.90 40.73
C ASN A 337 -21.94 -12.98 41.88
N PRO A 338 -23.07 -13.69 41.70
CA PRO A 338 -24.10 -13.81 42.73
C PRO A 338 -23.65 -14.63 43.96
N ARG A 339 -22.52 -15.34 43.86
CA ARG A 339 -21.90 -16.11 44.95
C ARG A 339 -20.70 -15.39 45.57
N ALA A 340 -20.46 -14.13 45.21
CA ALA A 340 -19.38 -13.37 45.81
C ALA A 340 -19.65 -13.12 47.29
N GLU A 341 -18.63 -13.33 48.11
CA GLU A 341 -18.62 -12.97 49.53
C GLU A 341 -17.66 -11.80 49.74
N GLY A 342 -18.04 -10.89 50.63
CA GLY A 342 -17.24 -9.70 50.96
C GLY A 342 -18.12 -8.57 51.48
N THR A 343 -17.48 -7.47 51.85
CA THR A 343 -18.12 -6.29 52.44
C THR A 343 -17.82 -5.01 51.65
N LEU A 344 -17.12 -5.13 50.51
CA LEU A 344 -16.77 -3.97 49.70
C LEU A 344 -17.98 -3.57 48.84
N ILE A 345 -18.32 -2.30 48.83
CA ILE A 345 -19.52 -1.82 48.12
C ILE A 345 -19.10 -1.25 46.75
N PRO A 346 -19.65 -1.76 45.63
CA PRO A 346 -19.52 -1.08 44.35
C PRO A 346 -20.43 0.15 44.30
N VAL A 347 -19.86 1.31 43.96
CA VAL A 347 -20.58 2.59 43.91
C VAL A 347 -20.43 3.20 42.52
N TYR A 348 -21.55 3.41 41.83
CA TYR A 348 -21.57 3.90 40.45
C TYR A 348 -22.27 5.26 40.38
N THR A 349 -21.51 6.32 40.09
CA THR A 349 -22.00 7.70 40.07
C THR A 349 -21.67 8.42 38.78
N ASN A 350 -22.42 9.47 38.43
CA ASN A 350 -22.16 10.32 37.26
C ASN A 350 -21.97 9.52 35.95
N ILE A 351 -22.88 8.57 35.70
CA ILE A 351 -22.89 7.78 34.46
C ILE A 351 -23.85 8.43 33.46
N ALA A 352 -23.34 8.89 32.32
CA ALA A 352 -24.12 9.59 31.31
C ALA A 352 -24.22 8.79 30.02
N PHE A 353 -25.42 8.73 29.46
CA PHE A 353 -25.70 8.21 28.12
C PHE A 353 -26.31 9.35 27.31
N ASP A 354 -25.74 9.64 26.15
CA ASP A 354 -26.14 10.75 25.29
C ASP A 354 -26.09 10.32 23.81
N GLY A 355 -27.24 10.13 23.17
CA GLY A 355 -27.31 9.59 21.81
C GLY A 355 -26.94 8.09 21.77
N VAL A 356 -27.58 7.28 22.60
CA VAL A 356 -27.33 5.83 22.70
C VAL A 356 -28.54 5.06 22.18
N HIS A 357 -28.36 4.38 21.05
CA HIS A 357 -29.47 3.82 20.29
C HIS A 357 -29.23 2.37 19.91
N SER A 358 -30.23 1.53 20.15
CA SER A 358 -30.27 0.19 19.57
C SER A 358 -31.37 0.05 18.53
N VAL A 359 -30.99 -0.50 17.36
CA VAL A 359 -31.90 -0.75 16.23
C VAL A 359 -32.56 -2.13 16.30
N THR A 360 -32.19 -2.94 17.30
CA THR A 360 -32.75 -4.27 17.56
C THR A 360 -33.17 -4.42 19.02
N PRO A 361 -34.14 -5.28 19.35
CA PRO A 361 -34.50 -5.56 20.75
C PRO A 361 -33.35 -6.20 21.54
N GLY A 362 -33.35 -5.98 22.86
CA GLY A 362 -32.39 -6.57 23.78
C GLY A 362 -32.78 -6.33 25.24
N ARG A 363 -31.93 -6.74 26.19
CA ARG A 363 -32.14 -6.59 27.63
C ARG A 363 -31.43 -5.36 28.20
N ILE A 364 -32.00 -4.77 29.24
CA ILE A 364 -31.43 -3.68 30.04
C ILE A 364 -31.29 -4.14 31.49
N VAL A 365 -30.09 -4.03 32.04
CA VAL A 365 -29.80 -4.20 33.48
C VAL A 365 -29.14 -2.93 33.99
N MET A 366 -29.77 -2.29 34.96
CA MET A 366 -29.26 -1.09 35.64
C MET A 366 -29.49 -1.28 37.15
N GLN A 367 -28.49 -1.85 37.82
CA GLN A 367 -28.57 -2.25 39.21
C GLN A 367 -27.50 -1.55 40.06
N GLY A 368 -27.93 -0.73 41.02
CA GLY A 368 -27.10 -0.24 42.13
C GLY A 368 -26.96 -1.29 43.24
N HIS A 369 -26.28 -0.96 44.34
CA HIS A 369 -26.03 -1.95 45.40
C HIS A 369 -27.24 -2.12 46.34
N ASP A 370 -27.73 -1.00 46.87
CA ASP A 370 -28.86 -0.85 47.79
C ASP A 370 -29.45 0.59 47.69
N GLU A 371 -30.45 0.93 48.52
CA GLU A 371 -31.11 2.24 48.52
C GLU A 371 -30.18 3.42 48.89
N GLN A 372 -29.13 3.17 49.66
CA GLN A 372 -28.15 4.19 50.07
C GLN A 372 -27.05 4.39 49.03
N HIS A 373 -26.82 3.37 48.21
CA HIS A 373 -25.81 3.34 47.16
C HIS A 373 -26.47 3.05 45.78
N PRO A 374 -27.39 3.91 45.33
CA PRO A 374 -28.03 3.70 44.05
C PRO A 374 -27.07 3.98 42.90
N LEU A 375 -27.27 3.30 41.76
CA LEU A 375 -26.68 3.71 40.49
C LEU A 375 -27.22 5.10 40.13
N GLN A 376 -26.34 6.08 39.94
CA GLN A 376 -26.75 7.42 39.47
C GLN A 376 -26.42 7.57 37.98
N ALA A 377 -27.46 7.67 37.15
CA ALA A 377 -27.29 7.79 35.71
C ALA A 377 -28.21 8.84 35.06
N THR A 378 -27.70 9.47 34.01
CA THR A 378 -28.44 10.41 33.16
C THR A 378 -28.59 9.83 31.76
N LEU A 379 -29.81 9.89 31.22
CA LEU A 379 -30.19 9.40 29.91
C LEU A 379 -30.67 10.59 29.07
N ARG A 380 -29.91 10.93 28.03
CA ARG A 380 -30.28 11.90 27.01
C ARG A 380 -30.29 11.21 25.67
N ASP A 381 -31.36 11.38 24.91
CA ASP A 381 -31.51 10.80 23.58
C ASP A 381 -31.15 9.29 23.55
N ALA A 382 -31.82 8.49 24.39
CA ALA A 382 -31.61 7.05 24.47
C ALA A 382 -32.83 6.31 23.90
N SER A 383 -32.60 5.38 22.97
CA SER A 383 -33.70 4.59 22.38
C SER A 383 -33.33 3.13 22.15
N ILE A 384 -34.26 2.23 22.39
CA ILE A 384 -34.09 0.80 22.13
C ILE A 384 -35.30 0.29 21.35
N ALA A 385 -35.06 -0.30 20.18
CA ALA A 385 -36.13 -0.86 19.36
C ALA A 385 -36.91 -1.96 20.09
N GLY A 386 -38.23 -1.92 19.99
CA GLY A 386 -39.12 -2.92 20.59
C GLY A 386 -39.36 -2.71 22.08
N LYS A 387 -39.79 -3.77 22.78
CA LYS A 387 -40.03 -3.78 24.23
C LYS A 387 -38.90 -4.56 24.92
N PRO A 388 -37.86 -3.90 25.44
CA PRO A 388 -36.76 -4.59 26.09
C PRO A 388 -37.19 -5.21 27.43
N ASP A 389 -36.62 -6.36 27.78
CA ASP A 389 -36.63 -6.86 29.16
C ASP A 389 -35.81 -5.89 30.03
N ARG A 390 -36.37 -5.44 31.16
CA ARG A 390 -35.77 -4.40 32.02
C ARG A 390 -35.64 -4.89 33.45
N LYS A 391 -34.42 -4.87 33.97
CA LYS A 391 -34.11 -5.00 35.39
C LYS A 391 -33.48 -3.69 35.89
N ILE A 392 -34.28 -2.87 36.56
CA ILE A 392 -33.84 -1.59 37.13
C ILE A 392 -34.06 -1.65 38.64
N GLU A 393 -32.98 -1.68 39.40
CA GLU A 393 -33.01 -1.86 40.87
C GLU A 393 -32.00 -0.91 41.51
N PHE A 394 -32.39 -0.24 42.60
CA PHE A 394 -31.52 0.70 43.30
C PHE A 394 -30.86 1.69 42.33
N ALA A 395 -31.64 2.36 41.47
CA ALA A 395 -31.13 3.25 40.45
C ALA A 395 -31.88 4.59 40.48
N SER A 396 -31.11 5.68 40.51
CA SER A 396 -31.58 7.05 40.37
C SER A 396 -31.30 7.52 38.94
N LEU A 397 -32.32 7.43 38.08
CA LEU A 397 -32.22 7.76 36.66
C LEU A 397 -32.84 9.13 36.37
N THR A 398 -32.12 9.97 35.63
CA THR A 398 -32.66 11.22 35.06
C THR A 398 -32.84 11.07 33.56
N GLY A 399 -34.08 11.17 33.07
CA GLY A 399 -34.44 10.90 31.66
C GLY A 399 -35.02 9.51 31.43
N GLU A 400 -35.38 9.20 30.18
CA GLU A 400 -36.06 7.94 29.81
C GLU A 400 -35.42 7.28 28.59
N ILE A 401 -35.67 5.98 28.43
CA ILE A 401 -35.29 5.20 27.25
C ILE A 401 -36.53 4.98 26.38
N SER A 402 -36.56 5.64 25.22
CA SER A 402 -37.63 5.53 24.22
C SER A 402 -37.67 4.14 23.57
N SER A 403 -38.87 3.68 23.20
CA SER A 403 -39.08 2.44 22.41
C SER A 403 -39.21 2.70 20.91
N MET A 404 -39.19 3.97 20.48
CA MET A 404 -39.33 4.34 19.07
C MET A 404 -38.00 4.15 18.34
N PRO A 405 -37.99 3.48 17.17
CA PRO A 405 -36.78 3.35 16.38
C PRO A 405 -36.30 4.71 15.87
N THR A 406 -34.99 4.92 15.88
CA THR A 406 -34.34 6.11 15.34
C THR A 406 -33.62 5.81 14.02
N ALA A 407 -33.63 6.76 13.09
CA ALA A 407 -32.87 6.67 11.84
C ALA A 407 -31.37 6.96 12.03
N VAL A 408 -30.96 7.49 13.19
CA VAL A 408 -29.58 7.94 13.48
C VAL A 408 -28.52 6.85 13.27
N CYS A 409 -28.89 5.56 13.44
CA CYS A 409 -27.95 4.44 13.33
C CYS A 409 -27.95 3.70 11.98
N ALA A 410 -28.75 4.12 10.99
CA ALA A 410 -28.97 3.36 9.75
C ALA A 410 -27.66 3.02 9.01
N ASP A 411 -26.72 3.96 8.95
CA ASP A 411 -25.47 3.84 8.18
C ASP A 411 -24.22 3.58 9.06
N ARG A 412 -24.42 3.22 10.33
CA ARG A 412 -23.34 3.15 11.33
C ARG A 412 -22.74 1.75 11.49
N PHE A 413 -23.37 0.74 10.91
CA PHE A 413 -22.93 -0.66 10.99
C PHE A 413 -22.26 -1.09 9.69
N THR A 414 -20.95 -1.29 9.72
CA THR A 414 -20.15 -1.79 8.60
C THR A 414 -19.82 -3.27 8.82
N ALA A 415 -19.51 -4.00 7.74
CA ALA A 415 -19.01 -5.37 7.86
C ALA A 415 -17.59 -5.35 8.41
N PHE A 416 -17.23 -6.37 9.20
CA PHE A 416 -15.86 -6.50 9.70
C PHE A 416 -14.89 -6.54 8.50
N PRO A 417 -13.89 -5.65 8.44
CA PRO A 417 -13.07 -5.50 7.24
C PRO A 417 -12.38 -6.82 6.87
N ALA A 418 -12.13 -7.07 5.59
CA ALA A 418 -11.27 -8.18 5.20
C ALA A 418 -9.84 -7.93 5.70
N ALA A 419 -9.07 -8.99 5.93
CA ALA A 419 -7.63 -8.83 6.18
C ALA A 419 -7.00 -8.15 4.94
N THR A 420 -6.09 -7.20 5.17
CA THR A 420 -5.31 -6.57 4.10
C THR A 420 -4.54 -7.67 3.36
N SER A 421 -4.86 -7.86 2.07
CA SER A 421 -4.08 -8.74 1.19
C SER A 421 -2.64 -8.22 1.06
N ALA A 422 -1.71 -9.11 0.69
CA ALA A 422 -0.27 -8.86 0.53
C ALA A 422 0.04 -7.45 -0.01
N ALA A 423 1.07 -6.82 0.56
CA ALA A 423 1.43 -5.43 0.33
C ALA A 423 1.26 -5.03 -1.13
N ALA A 424 0.46 -4.00 -1.39
CA ALA A 424 0.34 -3.40 -2.72
C ALA A 424 1.61 -2.62 -3.13
N ARG A 425 2.76 -2.98 -2.54
CA ARG A 425 4.06 -2.32 -2.59
C ARG A 425 5.21 -3.28 -2.17
N PRO A 426 5.51 -4.33 -2.96
CA PRO A 426 6.52 -5.34 -2.61
C PRO A 426 7.92 -4.72 -2.40
N GLN A 427 8.58 -5.09 -1.32
CA GLN A 427 9.97 -4.71 -1.04
C GLN A 427 10.90 -5.89 -1.33
N LEU A 428 11.94 -5.65 -2.11
CA LEU A 428 12.98 -6.62 -2.39
C LEU A 428 13.92 -6.75 -1.18
N SER A 429 14.45 -7.94 -0.96
CA SER A 429 15.58 -8.13 -0.05
C SER A 429 16.87 -7.55 -0.66
N ILE A 430 17.91 -7.38 0.17
CA ILE A 430 19.24 -6.98 -0.32
C ILE A 430 19.77 -7.99 -1.36
N GLU A 431 19.52 -9.28 -1.20
CA GLU A 431 19.97 -10.30 -2.16
C GLU A 431 19.16 -10.27 -3.45
N GLN A 432 17.86 -10.01 -3.37
CA GLN A 432 17.03 -9.83 -4.56
C GLN A 432 17.41 -8.56 -5.31
N SER A 433 17.69 -7.44 -4.63
CA SER A 433 18.06 -6.18 -5.28
C SER A 433 19.38 -6.27 -6.04
N LYS A 434 20.34 -7.10 -5.60
CA LYS A 434 21.59 -7.37 -6.35
C LYS A 434 21.34 -7.96 -7.73
N GLN A 435 20.25 -8.70 -7.94
CA GLN A 435 19.88 -9.26 -9.25
C GLN A 435 19.52 -8.17 -10.26
N PHE A 436 19.17 -6.97 -9.77
CA PHE A 436 18.81 -5.80 -10.58
C PHE A 436 19.93 -4.75 -10.64
N ALA A 437 21.16 -5.10 -10.25
CA ALA A 437 22.32 -4.25 -10.51
C ALA A 437 22.52 -4.07 -12.02
N TYR A 438 22.98 -2.89 -12.46
CA TYR A 438 23.08 -2.59 -13.90
C TYR A 438 23.93 -3.61 -14.68
N SER A 439 25.04 -4.09 -14.11
CA SER A 439 25.91 -5.10 -14.70
C SER A 439 25.24 -6.47 -14.86
N GLU A 440 24.24 -6.77 -14.01
CA GLU A 440 23.45 -8.00 -14.07
C GLU A 440 22.31 -7.90 -15.08
N VAL A 441 21.63 -6.75 -15.12
CA VAL A 441 20.50 -6.51 -16.02
C VAL A 441 20.96 -6.42 -17.47
N LEU A 442 22.06 -5.69 -17.71
CA LEU A 442 22.52 -5.35 -19.05
C LEU A 442 23.44 -6.39 -19.69
N LYS A 443 23.60 -7.59 -19.11
CA LYS A 443 24.45 -8.65 -19.71
C LYS A 443 23.70 -9.68 -20.55
N TYR A 444 22.38 -9.73 -20.52
CA TYR A 444 21.60 -10.73 -21.25
C TYR A 444 21.06 -10.17 -22.56
N VAL A 445 21.08 -10.98 -23.62
CA VAL A 445 20.53 -10.64 -24.94
C VAL A 445 19.95 -11.89 -25.62
N GLY A 446 19.04 -11.70 -26.56
CA GLY A 446 18.45 -12.77 -27.35
C GLY A 446 17.06 -13.19 -26.89
N THR A 447 16.61 -14.37 -27.31
CA THR A 447 15.25 -14.89 -27.03
C THR A 447 15.15 -15.36 -25.58
N ALA A 448 14.06 -15.01 -24.93
CA ALA A 448 13.76 -15.37 -23.55
C ALA A 448 13.76 -16.90 -23.33
N GLY A 449 14.48 -17.35 -22.31
CA GLY A 449 14.73 -18.77 -22.02
C GLY A 449 15.90 -19.39 -22.81
N HIS A 450 16.49 -18.64 -23.74
CA HIS A 450 17.66 -19.03 -24.54
C HIS A 450 18.65 -17.85 -24.68
N GLU A 451 18.71 -16.98 -23.67
CA GLU A 451 19.55 -15.79 -23.68
C GLU A 451 21.05 -16.15 -23.69
N THR A 452 21.85 -15.32 -24.36
CA THR A 452 23.31 -15.36 -24.28
C THR A 452 23.82 -14.26 -23.35
N ILE A 453 25.04 -14.45 -22.81
CA ILE A 453 25.71 -13.46 -21.98
C ILE A 453 26.63 -12.61 -22.88
N ASP A 454 26.30 -11.33 -22.99
CA ASP A 454 27.04 -10.27 -23.69
C ASP A 454 27.11 -9.05 -22.75
N PRO A 455 28.04 -8.99 -21.79
CA PRO A 455 28.10 -7.91 -20.81
C PRO A 455 28.22 -6.54 -21.47
N TRP A 456 27.40 -5.59 -21.04
CA TRP A 456 27.44 -4.21 -21.52
C TRP A 456 27.61 -3.24 -20.35
N ASP A 457 28.69 -2.46 -20.39
CA ASP A 457 28.97 -1.42 -19.42
C ASP A 457 28.85 -0.03 -20.06
N PRO A 458 27.65 0.58 -20.06
CA PRO A 458 27.44 1.90 -20.64
C PRO A 458 28.10 3.02 -19.82
N LEU A 459 28.36 2.82 -18.53
CA LEU A 459 28.97 3.86 -17.68
C LEU A 459 30.46 4.05 -17.97
N ALA A 460 31.12 3.00 -18.48
CA ALA A 460 32.51 3.08 -18.97
C ALA A 460 32.62 3.65 -20.40
N ASP A 461 31.51 3.82 -21.12
CA ASP A 461 31.52 4.32 -22.50
C ASP A 461 31.99 5.79 -22.59
N PRO A 462 32.70 6.19 -23.66
CA PRO A 462 33.03 7.59 -23.97
C PRO A 462 31.85 8.58 -23.86
N LEU A 463 30.62 8.13 -24.10
CA LEU A 463 29.39 8.92 -23.94
C LEU A 463 29.18 9.38 -22.50
N ALA A 464 29.22 8.44 -21.55
CA ALA A 464 28.96 8.69 -20.13
C ALA A 464 30.13 9.40 -19.43
N THR A 465 31.36 9.16 -19.89
CA THR A 465 32.57 9.79 -19.34
C THR A 465 32.81 11.23 -19.83
N GLY A 466 31.93 11.76 -20.70
CA GLY A 466 32.02 13.14 -21.18
C GLY A 466 33.16 13.37 -22.17
N LYS A 467 33.64 12.33 -22.86
CA LYS A 467 34.72 12.45 -23.85
C LYS A 467 34.28 13.38 -24.99
N ALA A 468 35.21 14.23 -25.43
CA ALA A 468 35.03 15.05 -26.62
C ALA A 468 35.04 14.17 -27.88
N TYR A 469 34.23 14.54 -28.87
CA TYR A 469 34.16 13.87 -30.16
C TYR A 469 34.62 14.78 -31.27
N THR A 470 35.21 14.19 -32.30
CA THR A 470 35.38 14.85 -33.59
C THR A 470 34.15 14.53 -34.43
N PRO A 471 33.32 15.51 -34.83
CA PRO A 471 32.15 15.24 -35.65
C PRO A 471 32.56 14.77 -37.05
N ASP A 472 31.93 13.69 -37.53
CA ASP A 472 31.90 13.33 -38.93
C ASP A 472 30.93 14.25 -39.70
N TYR A 473 29.83 14.63 -39.04
CA TYR A 473 28.81 15.52 -39.57
C TYR A 473 28.46 16.62 -38.57
N THR A 474 28.16 17.81 -39.08
CA THR A 474 27.64 18.94 -38.31
C THR A 474 26.30 19.37 -38.88
N VAL A 475 25.31 19.50 -38.01
CA VAL A 475 23.99 20.05 -38.35
C VAL A 475 23.88 21.44 -37.74
N ASP A 476 23.75 22.45 -38.59
CA ASP A 476 23.71 23.86 -38.17
C ASP A 476 22.80 24.64 -39.13
N GLN A 477 21.66 25.13 -38.62
CA GLN A 477 20.70 25.91 -39.42
C GLN A 477 21.22 27.30 -39.81
N SER A 478 22.31 27.77 -39.20
CA SER A 478 22.88 29.11 -39.44
C SER A 478 23.98 29.13 -40.51
N THR A 479 24.48 27.96 -40.93
CA THR A 479 25.55 27.84 -41.92
C THR A 479 25.03 27.26 -43.23
N LYS A 480 25.77 27.44 -44.32
CA LYS A 480 25.40 26.86 -45.60
C LYS A 480 25.74 25.37 -45.61
N ALA A 481 24.74 24.51 -45.86
CA ALA A 481 24.96 23.09 -46.06
C ALA A 481 25.83 22.79 -47.29
N ASP A 482 26.69 21.79 -47.17
CA ASP A 482 27.53 21.27 -48.27
C ASP A 482 27.05 19.88 -48.77
N GLY A 483 26.10 19.27 -48.06
CA GLY A 483 25.52 17.96 -48.40
C GLY A 483 26.45 16.76 -48.13
N ILE A 484 27.61 16.98 -47.51
CA ILE A 484 28.63 15.97 -47.24
C ILE A 484 28.98 15.93 -45.75
N LYS A 485 29.43 17.06 -45.18
CA LYS A 485 29.81 17.20 -43.77
C LYS A 485 28.91 18.16 -43.01
N THR A 486 28.31 19.13 -43.68
CA THR A 486 27.50 20.19 -43.08
C THR A 486 26.08 20.14 -43.64
N PHE A 487 25.10 20.11 -42.74
CA PHE A 487 23.69 19.96 -43.07
C PHE A 487 22.84 20.99 -42.32
N ASN A 488 21.67 21.32 -42.84
CA ASN A 488 20.71 22.20 -42.15
C ASN A 488 19.59 21.41 -41.43
N ALA A 489 19.38 20.15 -41.80
CA ALA A 489 18.43 19.24 -41.19
C ALA A 489 19.12 18.00 -40.61
N VAL A 490 18.62 17.50 -39.49
CA VAL A 490 19.16 16.31 -38.81
C VAL A 490 18.93 15.07 -39.67
N GLN A 491 17.75 14.92 -40.28
CA GLN A 491 17.44 13.77 -41.13
C GLN A 491 18.38 13.68 -42.34
N GLU A 492 18.79 14.80 -42.94
CA GLU A 492 19.73 14.79 -44.07
C GLU A 492 21.12 14.28 -43.65
N ALA A 493 21.61 14.70 -42.49
CA ALA A 493 22.84 14.18 -41.93
C ALA A 493 22.72 12.69 -41.56
N VAL A 494 21.55 12.25 -41.08
CA VAL A 494 21.28 10.81 -40.85
C VAL A 494 21.29 10.04 -42.16
N ASN A 495 20.68 10.57 -43.21
CA ASN A 495 20.68 9.98 -44.55
C ASN A 495 22.11 9.78 -45.05
N ARG A 496 22.98 10.78 -44.88
CA ARG A 496 24.41 10.67 -45.21
C ARG A 496 25.11 9.63 -44.36
N ALA A 497 24.90 9.63 -43.05
CA ALA A 497 25.50 8.66 -42.14
C ALA A 497 25.10 7.21 -42.48
N VAL A 498 23.84 6.98 -42.88
CA VAL A 498 23.36 5.66 -43.32
C VAL A 498 24.08 5.21 -44.60
N ILE A 499 24.34 6.12 -45.54
CA ILE A 499 25.10 5.82 -46.76
C ILE A 499 26.54 5.46 -46.39
N ASP A 500 27.22 6.34 -45.64
CA ASP A 500 28.64 6.20 -45.28
C ASP A 500 28.89 5.01 -44.33
N SER A 501 27.86 4.58 -43.58
CA SER A 501 27.96 3.41 -42.69
C SER A 501 28.34 2.13 -43.43
N LYS A 502 27.96 2.02 -44.72
CA LYS A 502 28.26 0.84 -45.55
C LYS A 502 29.75 0.71 -45.85
N ASP A 503 30.43 1.85 -45.99
CA ASP A 503 31.85 1.89 -46.32
C ASP A 503 32.74 1.69 -45.07
N HIS A 504 32.20 2.00 -43.89
CA HIS A 504 32.93 1.94 -42.62
C HIS A 504 32.13 1.28 -41.48
N PRO A 505 31.73 0.01 -41.62
CA PRO A 505 30.82 -0.65 -40.67
C PRO A 505 31.34 -0.73 -39.23
N ALA A 506 32.66 -0.72 -39.03
CA ALA A 506 33.26 -0.75 -37.69
C ALA A 506 33.44 0.65 -37.04
N LYS A 507 33.24 1.73 -37.79
CA LYS A 507 33.50 3.10 -37.32
C LYS A 507 32.22 3.75 -36.83
N ARG A 508 32.12 4.03 -35.53
CA ARG A 508 31.05 4.88 -34.98
C ARG A 508 31.06 6.26 -35.67
N LEU A 509 29.90 6.70 -36.15
CA LEU A 509 29.71 7.97 -36.84
C LEU A 509 29.13 9.02 -35.89
N TYR A 510 29.80 10.16 -35.77
CA TYR A 510 29.45 11.22 -34.81
C TYR A 510 28.82 12.42 -35.51
N MET A 511 27.62 12.79 -35.09
CA MET A 511 26.88 13.94 -35.59
C MET A 511 26.72 14.99 -34.50
N LEU A 512 27.38 16.12 -34.68
CA LEU A 512 27.19 17.31 -33.86
C LEU A 512 25.93 18.04 -34.34
N ILE A 513 25.01 18.33 -33.42
CA ILE A 513 23.82 19.13 -33.70
C ILE A 513 23.94 20.44 -32.91
N LYS A 514 24.07 21.55 -33.64
CA LYS A 514 24.24 22.88 -33.04
C LYS A 514 22.98 23.31 -32.27
N PRO A 515 23.09 24.27 -31.32
CA PRO A 515 21.94 24.82 -30.63
C PRO A 515 20.88 25.34 -31.61
N GLY A 516 19.62 24.99 -31.39
CA GLY A 516 18.54 25.28 -32.32
C GLY A 516 17.29 24.43 -32.09
N THR A 517 16.21 24.77 -32.79
CA THR A 517 14.97 23.98 -32.81
C THR A 517 14.73 23.42 -34.21
N TYR A 518 14.91 22.12 -34.34
CA TYR A 518 14.77 21.34 -35.56
C TYR A 518 13.36 20.75 -35.61
N ARG A 519 12.54 21.27 -36.54
CA ARG A 519 11.13 20.87 -36.72
C ARG A 519 11.00 19.83 -37.82
N GLU A 520 11.33 18.60 -37.49
CA GLU A 520 11.44 17.50 -38.43
C GLU A 520 11.23 16.16 -37.72
N LEU A 521 11.00 15.10 -38.49
CA LEU A 521 11.10 13.72 -38.01
C LEU A 521 12.52 13.22 -38.19
N VAL A 522 13.03 12.39 -37.29
CA VAL A 522 14.36 11.80 -37.42
C VAL A 522 14.28 10.28 -37.33
N TYR A 523 14.34 9.63 -38.48
CA TYR A 523 14.30 8.18 -38.67
C TYR A 523 15.70 7.68 -38.90
N ILE A 524 16.19 6.92 -37.91
CA ILE A 524 17.53 6.31 -37.89
C ILE A 524 17.36 4.79 -38.09
N PRO A 525 17.46 4.29 -39.33
CA PRO A 525 17.24 2.88 -39.64
C PRO A 525 18.36 1.99 -39.09
N ALA A 526 18.18 0.67 -39.17
CA ALA A 526 19.30 -0.25 -39.07
C ALA A 526 20.37 0.15 -40.09
N ALA A 527 21.61 0.29 -39.62
CA ALA A 527 22.77 0.68 -40.42
C ALA A 527 23.99 -0.13 -39.97
N ALA A 528 25.00 -0.24 -40.84
CA ALA A 528 26.13 -1.12 -40.57
C ALA A 528 27.07 -0.57 -39.48
N ALA A 529 27.12 0.75 -39.33
CA ALA A 529 27.87 1.46 -38.30
C ALA A 529 26.94 2.05 -37.22
N PRO A 530 27.35 2.08 -35.94
CA PRO A 530 26.64 2.80 -34.89
C PRO A 530 26.67 4.32 -35.12
N ILE A 531 25.54 4.98 -34.88
CA ILE A 531 25.37 6.44 -35.05
C ILE A 531 25.23 7.11 -33.69
N THR A 532 25.87 8.28 -33.54
CA THR A 532 25.81 9.12 -32.34
C THR A 532 25.30 10.52 -32.68
N LEU A 533 24.21 10.94 -32.04
CA LEU A 533 23.72 12.33 -32.09
C LEU A 533 24.13 13.06 -30.81
N TYR A 534 24.75 14.23 -30.91
CA TYR A 534 25.07 15.00 -29.70
C TYR A 534 24.98 16.51 -29.87
N GLY A 535 24.49 17.19 -28.85
CA GLY A 535 24.45 18.65 -28.76
C GLY A 535 25.65 19.23 -28.00
N GLU A 536 26.04 20.47 -28.33
CA GLU A 536 27.13 21.20 -27.66
C GLU A 536 26.65 22.32 -26.71
N GLY A 537 25.35 22.49 -26.53
CA GLY A 537 24.80 23.50 -25.63
C GLY A 537 25.13 23.24 -24.17
N LYS A 538 24.98 24.28 -23.33
CA LYS A 538 25.23 24.19 -21.87
C LYS A 538 24.40 23.11 -21.19
N ASP A 539 23.20 22.87 -21.69
CA ASP A 539 22.25 21.87 -21.20
C ASP A 539 21.45 21.30 -22.38
N PRO A 540 20.78 20.15 -22.20
CA PRO A 540 20.10 19.47 -23.31
C PRO A 540 18.91 20.23 -23.89
N SER A 541 18.46 21.34 -23.29
CA SER A 541 17.37 22.16 -23.86
C SER A 541 17.81 23.07 -25.00
N ALA A 542 19.12 23.32 -25.14
CA ALA A 542 19.69 24.18 -26.16
C ALA A 542 19.54 23.63 -27.58
N THR A 543 19.51 22.30 -27.73
CA THR A 543 19.32 21.60 -29.00
C THR A 543 18.06 20.76 -28.92
N ARG A 544 17.04 21.07 -29.72
CA ARG A 544 15.73 20.39 -29.67
C ARG A 544 15.31 19.90 -31.04
N ILE A 545 14.99 18.61 -31.14
CA ILE A 545 14.30 18.00 -32.27
C ILE A 545 12.84 17.81 -31.86
N THR A 546 11.92 18.36 -32.64
CA THR A 546 10.50 18.42 -32.28
C THR A 546 9.58 18.20 -33.47
N ALA A 547 8.50 17.45 -33.27
CA ALA A 547 7.41 17.32 -34.21
C ALA A 547 6.06 17.40 -33.49
N LYS A 548 4.97 17.44 -34.25
CA LYS A 548 3.60 17.46 -33.73
C LYS A 548 2.80 16.37 -34.42
N LEU A 549 2.72 15.22 -33.77
CA LEU A 549 2.01 14.05 -34.28
C LEU A 549 1.14 13.44 -33.19
N ASP A 550 -0.09 13.11 -33.56
CA ASP A 550 -1.05 12.41 -32.72
C ASP A 550 -1.47 11.11 -33.39
N ALA A 551 -1.78 10.11 -32.58
CA ALA A 551 -2.21 8.81 -33.07
C ALA A 551 -3.45 8.88 -33.97
N SER A 552 -4.29 9.91 -33.86
CA SER A 552 -5.47 10.13 -34.72
C SER A 552 -5.16 10.68 -36.12
N ASN A 553 -3.94 11.17 -36.37
CA ASN A 553 -3.56 11.66 -37.69
C ASN A 553 -3.71 10.56 -38.75
N THR A 554 -4.18 10.93 -39.94
CA THR A 554 -4.26 10.01 -41.08
C THR A 554 -2.90 9.89 -41.78
N GLY A 555 -2.65 8.77 -42.46
CA GLY A 555 -1.46 8.60 -43.29
C GLY A 555 -1.36 9.67 -44.39
N THR A 556 -2.49 10.12 -44.95
CA THR A 556 -2.54 11.21 -45.92
C THR A 556 -2.08 12.55 -45.33
N ALA A 557 -2.53 12.92 -44.14
CA ALA A 557 -2.10 14.16 -43.47
C ALA A 557 -0.60 14.10 -43.11
N TYR A 558 -0.16 12.94 -42.61
CA TYR A 558 1.24 12.65 -42.36
C TYR A 558 2.10 12.80 -43.64
N ALA A 559 1.65 12.23 -44.76
CA ALA A 559 2.35 12.31 -46.04
C ALA A 559 2.39 13.74 -46.60
N ALA A 560 1.30 14.50 -46.46
CA ALA A 560 1.24 15.89 -46.88
C ALA A 560 2.27 16.76 -46.15
N GLN A 561 2.55 16.44 -44.87
CA GLN A 561 3.51 17.19 -44.07
C GLN A 561 4.97 16.74 -44.28
N TYR A 562 5.23 15.44 -44.39
CA TYR A 562 6.61 14.91 -44.30
C TYR A 562 7.16 14.27 -45.59
N SER A 563 6.37 14.14 -46.67
CA SER A 563 6.83 13.49 -47.91
C SER A 563 8.10 14.10 -48.50
N ALA A 564 8.21 15.44 -48.51
CA ALA A 564 9.37 16.15 -49.03
C ALA A 564 10.66 15.80 -48.27
N GLN A 565 10.57 15.61 -46.95
CA GLN A 565 11.69 15.27 -46.09
C GLN A 565 12.33 13.92 -46.43
N PHE A 566 11.53 12.96 -46.91
CA PHE A 566 11.96 11.60 -47.18
C PHE A 566 12.13 11.26 -48.67
N ALA A 567 11.81 12.19 -49.57
CA ALA A 567 11.84 11.96 -51.01
C ALA A 567 13.22 11.50 -51.53
N ALA A 568 14.31 12.06 -51.00
CA ALA A 568 15.69 11.73 -51.37
C ALA A 568 16.42 10.85 -50.34
N ALA A 569 15.69 10.29 -49.36
CA ALA A 569 16.31 9.50 -48.30
C ALA A 569 16.75 8.10 -48.80
N PRO A 570 17.74 7.45 -48.14
CA PRO A 570 18.12 6.07 -48.45
C PRO A 570 16.94 5.10 -48.32
N ALA A 571 16.97 4.01 -49.08
CA ALA A 571 15.87 3.03 -49.15
C ALA A 571 15.36 2.54 -47.77
N ALA A 572 16.26 2.34 -46.80
CA ALA A 572 15.88 1.92 -45.46
C ALA A 572 15.05 2.98 -44.71
N VAL A 573 15.38 4.26 -44.86
CA VAL A 573 14.61 5.38 -44.29
C VAL A 573 13.26 5.52 -45.00
N GLN A 574 13.26 5.41 -46.33
CA GLN A 574 12.02 5.45 -47.12
C GLN A 574 11.07 4.31 -46.75
N ALA A 575 11.59 3.12 -46.43
CA ALA A 575 10.80 2.00 -45.95
C ALA A 575 10.11 2.29 -44.60
N MET A 576 10.84 2.90 -43.65
CA MET A 576 10.25 3.35 -42.38
C MET A 576 9.11 4.35 -42.62
N TYR A 577 9.34 5.38 -43.44
CA TYR A 577 8.32 6.37 -43.82
C TYR A 577 7.11 5.74 -44.51
N ALA A 578 7.34 4.83 -45.47
CA ALA A 578 6.27 4.14 -46.20
C ALA A 578 5.40 3.28 -45.28
N SER A 579 5.96 2.73 -44.19
CA SER A 579 5.19 1.92 -43.23
C SER A 579 4.09 2.70 -42.49
N ILE A 580 4.14 4.04 -42.52
CA ILE A 580 3.19 4.94 -41.84
C ILE A 580 2.26 5.64 -42.84
N LYS A 581 2.80 6.16 -43.95
CA LYS A 581 2.09 7.08 -44.86
C LYS A 581 0.80 6.52 -45.47
N ASP A 582 0.71 5.20 -45.61
CA ASP A 582 -0.42 4.53 -46.27
C ASP A 582 -1.48 4.00 -45.27
N ARG A 583 -1.30 4.26 -43.96
CA ARG A 583 -2.29 3.86 -42.95
C ARG A 583 -3.50 4.79 -42.96
N THR A 584 -4.69 4.23 -42.76
CA THR A 584 -5.91 5.03 -42.54
C THR A 584 -5.74 5.99 -41.35
N GLN A 585 -5.14 5.50 -40.28
CA GLN A 585 -4.75 6.24 -39.09
C GLN A 585 -3.36 5.79 -38.68
N ILE A 586 -2.45 6.72 -38.37
CA ILE A 586 -1.05 6.38 -38.12
C ILE A 586 -0.86 5.57 -36.84
N GLY A 587 -1.73 5.80 -35.84
CA GLY A 587 -1.69 5.15 -34.52
C GLY A 587 -0.47 5.58 -33.69
N THR A 588 -0.38 5.17 -32.43
CA THR A 588 0.75 5.49 -31.52
C THR A 588 2.10 5.32 -32.22
N PHE A 589 2.34 4.15 -32.82
CA PHE A 589 3.62 3.79 -33.44
C PHE A 589 3.95 4.56 -34.74
N GLY A 590 3.04 5.41 -35.23
CA GLY A 590 3.31 6.33 -36.33
C GLY A 590 3.70 7.75 -35.89
N THR A 591 3.69 8.02 -34.58
CA THR A 591 3.85 9.38 -34.03
C THR A 591 5.27 9.75 -33.62
N ALA A 592 6.22 8.83 -33.77
CA ALA A 592 7.60 8.99 -33.30
C ALA A 592 8.27 10.21 -33.95
N THR A 593 8.62 11.20 -33.13
CA THR A 593 9.47 12.32 -33.55
C THR A 593 10.87 11.80 -33.90
N VAL A 594 11.42 10.91 -33.07
CA VAL A 594 12.67 10.21 -33.33
C VAL A 594 12.41 8.70 -33.29
N TRP A 595 12.76 7.99 -34.36
CA TRP A 595 12.58 6.53 -34.48
C TRP A 595 13.93 5.86 -34.77
N VAL A 596 14.38 5.01 -33.84
CA VAL A 596 15.70 4.38 -33.84
C VAL A 596 15.58 2.86 -34.07
N GLN A 597 16.28 2.35 -35.08
CA GLN A 597 16.52 0.92 -35.33
C GLN A 597 18.03 0.59 -35.43
N ASN A 598 18.91 1.57 -35.21
CA ASN A 598 20.37 1.43 -35.32
C ASN A 598 20.97 0.76 -34.07
N GLN A 599 21.67 -0.36 -34.25
CA GLN A 599 22.36 -1.07 -33.18
C GLN A 599 23.48 -0.21 -32.58
N GLY A 600 23.55 -0.11 -31.25
CA GLY A 600 24.52 0.73 -30.57
C GLY A 600 24.30 2.23 -30.73
N PHE A 601 23.09 2.67 -31.07
CA PHE A 601 22.75 4.09 -31.18
C PHE A 601 23.09 4.85 -29.91
N GLN A 602 23.59 6.08 -30.06
CA GLN A 602 23.91 6.96 -28.93
C GLN A 602 23.26 8.34 -29.12
N ALA A 603 22.75 8.92 -28.03
CA ALA A 603 22.37 10.33 -27.98
C ALA A 603 22.90 11.02 -26.72
N ARG A 604 23.39 12.26 -26.85
CA ARG A 604 23.89 13.04 -25.72
C ARG A 604 23.50 14.51 -25.77
N ASN A 605 23.09 15.07 -24.64
CA ASN A 605 22.95 16.51 -24.44
C ASN A 605 22.03 17.21 -25.45
N LEU A 606 20.82 16.68 -25.64
CA LEU A 606 19.80 17.21 -26.55
C LEU A 606 18.38 16.84 -26.08
N THR A 607 17.37 17.45 -26.70
CA THR A 607 15.95 17.21 -26.43
C THR A 607 15.28 16.53 -27.63
N PHE A 608 14.53 15.45 -27.38
CA PHE A 608 13.52 14.92 -28.28
C PHE A 608 12.14 15.26 -27.72
N GLU A 609 11.28 15.89 -28.54
CA GLU A 609 9.97 16.38 -28.11
C GLU A 609 8.88 16.00 -29.12
N ASN A 610 7.75 15.49 -28.65
CA ASN A 610 6.51 15.57 -29.42
C ASN A 610 5.60 16.64 -28.80
N ALA A 611 5.45 17.75 -29.51
CA ALA A 611 4.80 18.96 -29.01
C ALA A 611 3.28 19.01 -29.26
N TYR A 612 2.65 17.95 -29.79
CA TYR A 612 1.23 17.97 -30.18
C TYR A 612 0.29 18.46 -29.06
N ASN A 613 0.56 18.08 -27.81
CA ASN A 613 -0.34 18.36 -26.68
C ASN A 613 0.02 19.62 -25.86
N LYS A 614 1.06 20.38 -26.23
CA LYS A 614 1.52 21.55 -25.47
C LYS A 614 0.82 22.86 -25.84
N ASP A 615 0.29 22.97 -27.06
CA ASP A 615 -0.22 24.22 -27.64
C ASP A 615 -1.74 24.23 -27.89
N THR A 616 -2.44 23.10 -27.73
CA THR A 616 -3.84 22.99 -28.17
C THR A 616 -4.87 23.46 -27.14
N GLY A 617 -4.48 23.76 -25.89
CA GLY A 617 -5.43 24.11 -24.81
C GLY A 617 -6.49 23.02 -24.54
N ASN A 618 -6.40 21.87 -25.22
CA ASN A 618 -7.48 20.92 -25.45
C ASN A 618 -7.33 19.64 -24.63
N ALA A 619 -6.70 19.71 -23.46
CA ALA A 619 -6.62 18.57 -22.55
C ALA A 619 -7.99 18.02 -22.09
N ARG A 620 -9.12 18.68 -22.42
CA ARG A 620 -10.47 18.35 -21.91
C ARG A 620 -11.64 18.50 -22.88
N ALA A 621 -11.46 18.99 -24.11
CA ALA A 621 -12.58 19.47 -24.90
C ALA A 621 -12.67 18.86 -26.30
N GLU A 622 -13.00 17.57 -26.40
CA GLU A 622 -13.59 17.02 -27.62
C GLU A 622 -14.78 16.11 -27.29
N SER A 623 -15.96 16.72 -27.27
CA SER A 623 -17.23 16.02 -27.42
C SER A 623 -17.34 15.49 -28.85
N LEU A 624 -16.69 14.36 -29.14
CA LEU A 624 -16.97 13.53 -30.30
C LEU A 624 -17.67 12.25 -29.82
N PRO A 625 -18.74 11.79 -30.50
CA PRO A 625 -19.50 10.64 -30.08
C PRO A 625 -18.75 9.35 -30.46
N ASN A 626 -17.79 8.96 -29.62
CA ASN A 626 -17.37 7.58 -29.50
C ASN A 626 -17.22 7.27 -28.02
N ILE A 627 -17.99 6.29 -27.58
CA ILE A 627 -18.11 5.88 -26.18
C ILE A 627 -16.72 5.42 -25.69
N ASN A 628 -16.14 6.24 -24.79
CA ASN A 628 -14.90 6.09 -24.01
C ASN A 628 -13.58 6.61 -24.63
N ASN A 629 -13.15 7.79 -24.14
CA ASN A 629 -11.80 8.38 -24.14
C ASN A 629 -11.08 8.57 -25.49
N VAL A 630 -11.04 9.82 -25.97
CA VAL A 630 -10.05 10.23 -26.98
C VAL A 630 -8.66 10.12 -26.33
N HIS A 631 -7.84 9.17 -26.79
CA HIS A 631 -6.45 9.01 -26.38
C HIS A 631 -5.55 9.83 -27.32
N HIS A 632 -4.66 10.65 -26.76
CA HIS A 632 -3.76 11.53 -27.52
C HIS A 632 -2.30 11.09 -27.39
N GLN A 633 -2.00 9.95 -28.00
CA GLN A 633 -0.71 9.26 -27.89
C GLN A 633 0.29 9.87 -28.86
N ALA A 634 1.48 10.22 -28.36
CA ALA A 634 2.41 11.08 -29.07
C ALA A 634 3.88 10.82 -28.66
N LEU A 635 4.57 9.99 -29.44
CA LEU A 635 5.94 9.55 -29.16
C LEU A 635 6.98 10.65 -29.42
N ALA A 636 7.78 10.97 -28.40
CA ALA A 636 9.01 11.73 -28.55
C ALA A 636 10.14 10.84 -29.08
N LEU A 637 10.26 9.62 -28.53
CA LEU A 637 11.29 8.65 -28.92
C LEU A 637 10.69 7.24 -29.00
N GLN A 638 11.02 6.54 -30.09
CA GLN A 638 10.81 5.11 -30.27
C GLN A 638 12.14 4.41 -30.52
N VAL A 639 12.50 3.45 -29.66
CA VAL A 639 13.60 2.51 -29.88
C VAL A 639 13.00 1.17 -30.29
N ASP A 640 13.24 0.76 -31.53
CA ASP A 640 12.57 -0.37 -32.18
C ASP A 640 13.59 -1.44 -32.57
N GLY A 641 13.81 -2.40 -31.68
CA GLY A 641 14.70 -3.53 -31.89
C GLY A 641 16.20 -3.20 -31.88
N ALA A 642 16.57 -1.97 -31.55
CA ALA A 642 17.97 -1.56 -31.36
C ALA A 642 18.48 -1.98 -29.98
N ASP A 643 19.54 -2.79 -29.96
CA ASP A 643 20.25 -3.19 -28.75
C ASP A 643 21.43 -2.23 -28.46
N LYS A 644 21.84 -2.17 -27.19
CA LYS A 644 22.87 -1.25 -26.67
C LYS A 644 22.61 0.22 -27.01
N ALA A 645 21.33 0.64 -27.04
CA ALA A 645 20.96 2.03 -27.27
C ALA A 645 21.22 2.86 -26.01
N GLN A 646 22.06 3.90 -26.11
CA GLN A 646 22.53 4.66 -24.95
C GLN A 646 22.17 6.14 -25.04
N PHE A 647 21.67 6.68 -23.94
CA PHE A 647 21.19 8.05 -23.84
C PHE A 647 21.81 8.72 -22.61
N GLU A 648 22.62 9.76 -22.81
CA GLU A 648 23.32 10.48 -21.73
C GLU A 648 22.84 11.93 -21.68
N ASN A 649 22.30 12.37 -20.54
CA ASN A 649 21.87 13.75 -20.34
C ASN A 649 20.95 14.25 -21.46
N ILE A 650 19.91 13.47 -21.79
CA ILE A 650 18.90 13.87 -22.78
C ILE A 650 17.60 14.32 -22.10
N ARG A 651 16.74 15.01 -22.85
CA ARG A 651 15.37 15.31 -22.44
C ARG A 651 14.39 14.63 -23.38
N LEU A 652 13.45 13.87 -22.84
CA LEU A 652 12.30 13.34 -23.56
C LEU A 652 11.05 14.07 -23.08
N ILE A 653 10.41 14.78 -24.00
CA ILE A 653 9.31 15.69 -23.69
C ILE A 653 8.05 15.25 -24.42
N GLY A 654 7.00 14.93 -23.67
CA GLY A 654 5.72 14.48 -24.21
C GLY A 654 4.63 14.45 -23.13
N PHE A 655 3.54 13.75 -23.42
CA PHE A 655 2.42 13.55 -22.51
C PHE A 655 2.09 12.05 -22.42
N GLN A 656 1.10 11.58 -23.17
CA GLN A 656 0.81 10.15 -23.25
C GLN A 656 1.73 9.50 -24.26
N ASP A 657 2.31 8.34 -23.88
CA ASP A 657 3.20 7.53 -24.72
C ASP A 657 4.47 8.32 -25.15
N THR A 658 5.19 8.97 -24.23
CA THR A 658 6.40 9.77 -24.55
C THR A 658 7.56 8.91 -25.10
N LEU A 659 7.83 7.76 -24.48
CA LEU A 659 8.95 6.87 -24.79
C LEU A 659 8.44 5.44 -25.02
N TYR A 660 8.69 4.90 -26.21
CA TYR A 660 8.42 3.49 -26.55
C TYR A 660 9.72 2.70 -26.74
N LEU A 661 9.81 1.57 -26.04
CA LEU A 661 10.96 0.68 -26.04
C LEU A 661 10.53 -0.72 -26.45
N LYS A 662 10.86 -1.10 -27.67
CA LYS A 662 10.35 -2.30 -28.32
C LYS A 662 11.45 -3.29 -28.62
N SER A 663 11.23 -4.54 -28.24
CA SER A 663 12.08 -5.66 -28.64
C SER A 663 11.84 -6.08 -30.10
N PRO A 664 12.84 -6.68 -30.77
CA PRO A 664 12.68 -7.15 -32.15
C PRO A 664 11.51 -8.12 -32.36
N GLN A 665 11.18 -8.88 -31.32
CA GLN A 665 10.05 -9.79 -31.26
C GLN A 665 9.61 -9.96 -29.80
N THR A 666 8.34 -10.30 -29.57
CA THR A 666 7.84 -10.58 -28.23
C THR A 666 8.65 -11.70 -27.58
N GLY A 667 9.08 -11.50 -26.35
CA GLY A 667 9.91 -12.48 -25.66
C GLY A 667 11.35 -12.52 -26.16
N SER A 668 11.88 -11.42 -26.71
CA SER A 668 13.33 -11.23 -26.86
C SER A 668 13.80 -9.99 -26.10
N THR A 669 15.10 -9.95 -25.82
CA THR A 669 15.74 -8.86 -25.09
C THR A 669 16.54 -7.98 -26.04
N SER A 670 16.22 -6.70 -26.05
CA SER A 670 17.08 -5.60 -26.51
C SER A 670 17.24 -4.60 -25.36
N ARG A 671 18.42 -3.99 -25.25
CA ARG A 671 18.82 -3.20 -24.08
C ARG A 671 18.94 -1.72 -24.40
N SER A 672 18.34 -0.90 -23.56
CA SER A 672 18.51 0.56 -23.56
C SER A 672 19.04 1.06 -22.22
N PHE A 673 19.87 2.10 -22.23
CA PHE A 673 20.42 2.74 -21.03
C PHE A 673 20.21 4.24 -21.06
N PHE A 674 19.51 4.78 -20.06
CA PHE A 674 19.24 6.21 -19.89
C PHE A 674 19.96 6.69 -18.64
N ASN A 675 20.88 7.63 -18.79
CA ASN A 675 21.68 8.14 -17.69
C ASN A 675 21.57 9.65 -17.58
N LYS A 676 21.40 10.15 -16.36
CA LYS A 676 21.29 11.59 -16.05
C LYS A 676 20.28 12.34 -16.92
N SER A 677 19.24 11.63 -17.35
CA SER A 677 18.28 12.13 -18.32
C SER A 677 17.06 12.70 -17.62
N TYR A 678 16.18 13.31 -18.40
CA TYR A 678 14.90 13.83 -17.96
C TYR A 678 13.80 13.32 -18.87
N ILE A 679 12.75 12.72 -18.31
CA ILE A 679 11.62 12.18 -19.06
C ILE A 679 10.34 12.72 -18.42
N GLU A 680 9.48 13.37 -19.19
CA GLU A 680 8.17 13.84 -18.71
C GLU A 680 7.00 13.30 -19.52
N GLY A 681 5.87 13.13 -18.84
CA GLY A 681 4.60 12.75 -19.43
C GLY A 681 3.52 12.52 -18.38
N ASP A 682 2.35 12.04 -18.80
CA ASP A 682 1.24 11.74 -17.89
C ASP A 682 0.82 10.27 -17.93
N VAL A 683 0.28 9.76 -19.03
CA VAL A 683 -0.26 8.40 -19.15
C VAL A 683 0.73 7.52 -19.88
N ASP A 684 1.15 6.41 -19.24
CA ASP A 684 1.95 5.35 -19.85
C ASP A 684 3.20 5.87 -20.57
N PHE A 685 3.81 6.93 -20.04
CA PHE A 685 4.75 7.72 -20.83
C PHE A 685 6.13 7.04 -21.02
N ILE A 686 6.38 5.93 -20.32
CA ILE A 686 7.48 4.99 -20.60
C ILE A 686 6.88 3.58 -20.76
N PHE A 687 6.86 3.02 -21.96
CA PHE A 687 6.16 1.75 -22.20
C PHE A 687 6.87 0.86 -23.22
N GLY A 688 6.47 -0.42 -23.26
CA GLY A 688 6.99 -1.43 -24.17
C GLY A 688 7.56 -2.68 -23.50
N ASP A 689 8.15 -3.56 -24.31
CA ASP A 689 8.50 -4.94 -23.95
C ASP A 689 10.00 -5.21 -23.86
N SER A 690 10.85 -4.19 -24.07
CA SER A 690 12.30 -4.32 -24.00
C SER A 690 12.86 -4.26 -22.57
N THR A 691 14.16 -4.56 -22.43
CA THR A 691 14.89 -4.29 -21.19
C THR A 691 15.46 -2.87 -21.23
N ALA A 692 15.23 -2.08 -20.19
CA ALA A 692 15.81 -0.75 -20.08
C ALA A 692 16.21 -0.40 -18.66
N TYR A 693 17.32 0.31 -18.55
CA TYR A 693 17.89 0.72 -17.28
C TYR A 693 18.01 2.24 -17.24
N PHE A 694 17.33 2.84 -16.27
CA PHE A 694 17.31 4.27 -16.02
C PHE A 694 18.16 4.53 -14.78
N HIS A 695 19.25 5.26 -14.96
CA HIS A 695 20.19 5.59 -13.90
C HIS A 695 20.25 7.11 -13.71
N GLN A 696 20.14 7.58 -12.45
CA GLN A 696 20.23 9.01 -12.13
C GLN A 696 19.28 9.90 -12.96
N THR A 697 18.15 9.35 -13.39
CA THR A 697 17.22 10.01 -14.30
C THR A 697 16.07 10.62 -13.52
N GLU A 698 15.63 11.81 -13.95
CA GLU A 698 14.39 12.42 -13.44
C GLU A 698 13.20 11.97 -14.29
N ILE A 699 12.19 11.44 -13.61
CA ILE A 699 10.94 10.96 -14.16
C ILE A 699 9.84 11.88 -13.65
N LYS A 700 9.36 12.79 -14.51
CA LYS A 700 8.44 13.86 -14.11
C LYS A 700 7.01 13.59 -14.58
N SER A 701 6.13 13.36 -13.62
CA SER A 701 4.70 13.16 -13.84
C SER A 701 3.99 14.50 -14.04
N LEU A 702 3.23 14.61 -15.13
CA LEU A 702 2.35 15.74 -15.44
C LEU A 702 0.92 15.40 -15.01
N GLY A 703 0.22 16.34 -14.41
CA GLY A 703 -1.13 16.12 -13.85
C GLY A 703 -2.22 17.01 -14.43
N ASP A 704 -1.91 17.93 -15.35
CA ASP A 704 -2.91 18.83 -15.93
C ASP A 704 -4.07 18.10 -16.63
N ARG A 705 -3.79 16.93 -17.25
CA ARG A 705 -4.79 16.11 -17.96
C ARG A 705 -5.47 15.05 -17.11
N GLY A 706 -5.02 14.82 -15.87
CA GLY A 706 -5.64 13.87 -14.95
C GLY A 706 -4.65 12.99 -14.20
N LEU A 707 -4.99 11.69 -14.12
CA LEU A 707 -4.19 10.66 -13.48
C LEU A 707 -2.95 10.33 -14.32
N SER A 708 -1.82 10.10 -13.65
CA SER A 708 -0.56 9.71 -14.29
C SER A 708 -0.09 8.31 -13.91
N TYR A 709 0.52 7.65 -14.88
CA TYR A 709 1.22 6.37 -14.75
C TYR A 709 2.61 6.53 -15.37
N ALA A 710 3.67 6.44 -14.55
CA ALA A 710 5.01 6.72 -15.05
C ALA A 710 5.50 5.70 -16.08
N ALA A 711 5.19 4.41 -15.86
CA ALA A 711 5.53 3.36 -16.79
C ALA A 711 4.39 2.36 -17.05
N ALA A 712 4.42 1.77 -18.24
CA ALA A 712 3.48 0.74 -18.66
C ALA A 712 4.15 -0.38 -19.48
N PRO A 713 5.08 -1.15 -18.89
CA PRO A 713 5.72 -2.24 -19.58
C PRO A 713 4.73 -3.37 -19.88
N ASP A 714 4.90 -4.01 -21.05
CA ASP A 714 4.21 -5.25 -21.45
C ASP A 714 5.20 -6.42 -21.59
N THR A 715 6.29 -6.37 -20.83
CA THR A 715 7.34 -7.40 -20.78
C THR A 715 6.77 -8.81 -20.72
N HIS A 716 7.23 -9.66 -21.62
CA HIS A 716 6.83 -11.06 -21.68
C HIS A 716 7.30 -11.83 -20.43
N ILE A 717 6.51 -12.80 -19.96
CA ILE A 717 6.77 -13.56 -18.72
C ILE A 717 8.15 -14.20 -18.69
N LYS A 718 8.58 -14.76 -19.82
CA LYS A 718 9.89 -15.41 -19.95
C LYS A 718 11.06 -14.41 -20.03
N THR A 719 10.83 -13.16 -20.42
CA THR A 719 11.91 -12.16 -20.51
C THR A 719 12.40 -11.83 -19.11
N ARG A 720 13.70 -11.98 -18.86
CA ARG A 720 14.26 -11.88 -17.50
C ARG A 720 14.01 -10.52 -16.83
N TYR A 721 14.26 -9.42 -17.55
CA TYR A 721 14.15 -8.06 -17.01
C TYR A 721 13.30 -7.17 -17.91
N GLY A 722 12.47 -6.33 -17.31
CA GLY A 722 11.79 -5.21 -18.00
C GLY A 722 12.53 -3.91 -17.73
N PHE A 723 11.85 -2.97 -17.07
CA PHE A 723 12.42 -1.67 -16.73
C PHE A 723 13.02 -1.66 -15.32
N VAL A 724 14.20 -1.06 -15.17
CA VAL A 724 14.84 -0.85 -13.87
C VAL A 724 15.17 0.63 -13.70
N PHE A 725 14.69 1.21 -12.62
CA PHE A 725 14.96 2.60 -12.24
C PHE A 725 15.86 2.58 -11.01
N ASP A 726 17.10 3.06 -11.14
CA ASP A 726 18.07 3.08 -10.06
C ASP A 726 18.62 4.49 -9.83
N HIS A 727 18.63 4.94 -8.58
CA HIS A 727 19.02 6.31 -8.22
C HIS A 727 18.21 7.40 -8.96
N CYS A 728 16.98 7.11 -9.36
CA CYS A 728 16.12 8.04 -10.06
C CYS A 728 15.37 8.97 -9.10
N ARG A 729 14.81 10.05 -9.64
CA ARG A 729 13.86 10.92 -8.94
C ARG A 729 12.54 10.90 -9.65
N PHE A 730 11.47 10.52 -8.95
CA PHE A 730 10.11 10.65 -9.45
C PHE A 730 9.55 11.98 -8.94
N THR A 731 9.42 12.97 -9.82
CA THR A 731 9.00 14.34 -9.49
C THR A 731 7.66 14.67 -10.15
N HIS A 732 7.08 15.84 -9.85
CA HIS A 732 5.83 16.26 -10.47
C HIS A 732 5.81 17.75 -10.86
N ASP A 733 4.83 18.13 -11.68
CA ASP A 733 4.60 19.50 -12.16
C ASP A 733 3.95 20.46 -11.15
N GLY A 734 3.58 19.96 -9.96
CA GLY A 734 2.89 20.76 -8.95
C GLY A 734 1.41 21.03 -9.24
N SER A 735 0.81 20.39 -10.25
CA SER A 735 -0.62 20.48 -10.57
C SER A 735 -1.51 19.97 -9.42
N ALA A 736 -2.79 20.34 -9.42
CA ALA A 736 -3.73 19.92 -8.38
C ALA A 736 -3.88 18.39 -8.31
N ASN A 737 -3.91 17.71 -9.46
CA ASN A 737 -4.00 16.25 -9.51
C ASN A 737 -2.72 15.59 -8.98
N ALA A 738 -1.54 16.14 -9.29
CA ALA A 738 -0.29 15.62 -8.74
C ALA A 738 -0.25 15.80 -7.21
N ARG A 739 -0.71 16.94 -6.68
CA ARG A 739 -0.78 17.17 -5.22
C ARG A 739 -1.80 16.27 -4.50
N ALA A 740 -2.70 15.62 -5.22
CA ALA A 740 -3.68 14.71 -4.63
C ALA A 740 -3.06 13.39 -4.16
N GLY A 741 -1.82 13.06 -4.59
CA GLY A 741 -1.11 11.86 -4.12
C GLY A 741 -1.68 10.55 -4.65
N THR A 742 -2.34 10.57 -5.81
CA THR A 742 -3.03 9.42 -6.39
C THR A 742 -2.36 8.83 -7.63
N PHE A 743 -1.19 9.31 -8.03
CA PHE A 743 -0.50 8.82 -9.24
C PHE A 743 0.19 7.48 -8.96
N HIS A 744 0.64 6.81 -10.02
CA HIS A 744 1.23 5.48 -9.91
C HIS A 744 2.60 5.42 -10.58
N LEU A 745 3.52 4.65 -9.99
CA LEU A 745 4.78 4.30 -10.64
C LEU A 745 4.52 3.53 -11.92
N LEU A 746 3.52 2.65 -11.90
CA LEU A 746 3.21 1.81 -13.05
C LEU A 746 1.79 1.28 -13.05
N ARG A 747 1.31 0.97 -14.26
CA ARG A 747 0.30 -0.06 -14.53
C ARG A 747 0.83 -1.03 -15.59
N GLN A 748 0.68 -2.34 -15.41
CA GLN A 748 1.12 -3.31 -16.42
C GLN A 748 0.27 -3.16 -17.69
N TRP A 749 0.90 -3.12 -18.87
CA TRP A 749 0.18 -2.99 -20.13
C TRP A 749 -0.06 -4.37 -20.74
N PHE A 750 -1.31 -4.65 -21.12
CA PHE A 750 -1.69 -5.95 -21.67
C PHE A 750 -2.12 -5.79 -23.11
N HIS A 751 -1.12 -5.72 -23.99
CA HIS A 751 -1.32 -5.40 -25.40
C HIS A 751 -2.38 -6.30 -26.06
N SER A 752 -3.20 -5.69 -26.93
CA SER A 752 -4.20 -6.33 -27.78
C SER A 752 -5.36 -7.08 -27.10
N SER A 753 -5.44 -7.10 -25.77
CA SER A 753 -6.58 -7.70 -25.07
C SER A 753 -7.90 -7.01 -25.46
N ARG A 754 -8.98 -7.79 -25.53
CA ARG A 754 -10.33 -7.33 -25.93
C ARG A 754 -11.43 -7.68 -24.94
N CYS A 755 -11.15 -8.59 -24.00
CA CYS A 755 -12.03 -8.93 -22.89
C CYS A 755 -11.17 -9.30 -21.67
N THR A 756 -11.80 -9.34 -20.49
CA THR A 756 -11.15 -9.74 -19.24
C THR A 756 -11.73 -11.05 -18.70
N PRO A 757 -10.91 -12.06 -18.38
CA PRO A 757 -11.35 -13.22 -17.61
C PRO A 757 -11.23 -12.99 -16.09
N TYR A 758 -10.71 -11.83 -15.65
CA TYR A 758 -10.35 -11.55 -14.25
C TYR A 758 -11.43 -10.82 -13.45
N ALA A 759 -12.52 -10.39 -14.11
CA ALA A 759 -13.66 -9.78 -13.43
C ALA A 759 -14.96 -10.03 -14.21
N THR A 760 -16.07 -9.99 -13.49
CA THR A 760 -17.39 -9.86 -14.09
C THR A 760 -17.56 -8.47 -14.69
N VAL A 761 -18.10 -8.40 -15.91
CA VAL A 761 -18.44 -7.16 -16.61
C VAL A 761 -19.96 -7.06 -16.64
N PRO A 762 -20.58 -5.88 -16.46
CA PRO A 762 -22.04 -5.71 -16.44
C PRO A 762 -22.66 -5.81 -17.85
N VAL A 763 -22.49 -6.99 -18.47
CA VAL A 763 -23.07 -7.39 -19.74
C VAL A 763 -23.73 -8.75 -19.50
N ASP A 764 -25.02 -8.86 -19.78
CA ASP A 764 -25.77 -10.10 -19.53
C ASP A 764 -25.17 -11.27 -20.33
N GLY A 765 -24.87 -12.37 -19.62
CA GLY A 765 -24.22 -13.54 -20.21
C GLY A 765 -22.73 -13.34 -20.54
N TYR A 766 -22.07 -12.32 -19.98
CA TYR A 766 -20.66 -12.06 -20.20
C TYR A 766 -19.78 -13.28 -19.93
N ALA A 767 -18.91 -13.61 -20.88
CA ALA A 767 -17.87 -14.61 -20.70
C ALA A 767 -16.62 -14.23 -21.50
N CYS A 768 -15.45 -14.37 -20.88
CA CYS A 768 -14.15 -14.26 -21.56
C CYS A 768 -13.36 -15.53 -21.23
N THR A 769 -13.10 -16.35 -22.23
CA THR A 769 -12.41 -17.64 -22.06
C THR A 769 -11.06 -17.63 -22.74
N PHE A 770 -10.17 -18.56 -22.38
CA PHE A 770 -8.96 -18.76 -23.14
C PHE A 770 -9.27 -19.19 -24.60
N GLY A 771 -8.51 -18.68 -25.57
CA GLY A 771 -8.67 -19.03 -26.98
C GLY A 771 -7.42 -18.73 -27.82
N PRO A 772 -7.42 -19.09 -29.12
CA PRO A 772 -6.24 -18.95 -29.99
C PRO A 772 -5.92 -17.51 -30.37
N ALA A 773 -6.89 -16.58 -30.22
CA ALA A 773 -6.74 -15.17 -30.56
C ALA A 773 -7.55 -14.29 -29.61
N ASN A 774 -7.13 -13.03 -29.44
CA ASN A 774 -7.90 -12.05 -28.69
C ASN A 774 -9.12 -11.63 -29.49
N GLY A 775 -10.30 -11.61 -28.85
CA GLY A 775 -11.54 -11.21 -29.50
C GLY A 775 -12.64 -10.92 -28.50
N TYR A 776 -13.56 -10.04 -28.87
CA TYR A 776 -14.77 -9.81 -28.10
C TYR A 776 -15.92 -9.44 -29.04
N GLN A 777 -16.99 -10.20 -28.96
CA GLN A 777 -18.28 -9.93 -29.59
C GLN A 777 -19.34 -10.18 -28.53
N ALA A 778 -19.98 -9.11 -28.05
CA ALA A 778 -20.87 -9.19 -26.91
C ALA A 778 -21.91 -10.34 -27.07
N PRO A 779 -22.09 -11.18 -26.03
CA PRO A 779 -21.51 -11.08 -24.69
C PRO A 779 -20.20 -11.87 -24.49
N LYS A 780 -19.67 -12.54 -25.51
CA LYS A 780 -18.56 -13.50 -25.38
C LYS A 780 -17.25 -12.97 -25.99
N GLY A 781 -16.14 -13.35 -25.38
CA GLY A 781 -14.82 -13.07 -25.92
C GLY A 781 -13.82 -14.16 -25.63
N THR A 782 -12.67 -14.02 -26.25
CA THR A 782 -11.51 -14.87 -26.03
C THR A 782 -10.28 -14.01 -25.68
N VAL A 783 -9.49 -14.51 -24.73
CA VAL A 783 -8.16 -13.98 -24.42
C VAL A 783 -7.10 -14.97 -24.87
N ALA A 784 -6.11 -14.48 -25.61
CA ALA A 784 -5.03 -15.28 -26.15
C ALA A 784 -3.85 -15.38 -25.20
N ARG A 785 -3.06 -16.43 -25.41
CA ARG A 785 -1.80 -16.68 -24.70
C ARG A 785 -0.89 -15.46 -24.69
N THR A 786 -0.72 -14.78 -25.82
CA THR A 786 0.16 -13.60 -25.95
C THR A 786 -0.21 -12.47 -24.98
N SER A 787 -1.51 -12.22 -24.75
CA SER A 787 -1.95 -11.21 -23.77
C SER A 787 -1.82 -11.69 -22.34
N LEU A 788 -2.02 -12.99 -22.07
CA LEU A 788 -1.83 -13.55 -20.74
C LEU A 788 -0.35 -13.53 -20.31
N GLU A 789 0.55 -13.79 -21.26
CA GLU A 789 2.01 -13.84 -21.05
C GLU A 789 2.70 -12.48 -21.07
N ALA A 790 2.02 -11.40 -21.49
CA ALA A 790 2.44 -10.05 -21.14
C ALA A 790 2.21 -9.87 -19.63
N VAL A 791 3.28 -9.75 -18.85
CA VAL A 791 3.20 -9.52 -17.41
C VAL A 791 3.60 -8.11 -17.06
N GLY A 792 4.53 -7.47 -17.78
CA GLY A 792 5.03 -6.15 -17.44
C GLY A 792 5.91 -6.18 -16.19
N LYS A 793 7.21 -5.90 -16.35
CA LYS A 793 8.18 -5.97 -15.26
C LYS A 793 8.82 -4.61 -15.00
N MET A 794 8.86 -4.20 -13.74
CA MET A 794 9.50 -2.96 -13.30
C MET A 794 10.06 -3.07 -11.89
N VAL A 795 11.28 -2.60 -11.69
CA VAL A 795 11.89 -2.49 -10.36
C VAL A 795 12.40 -1.07 -10.13
N VAL A 796 12.17 -0.54 -8.92
CA VAL A 796 12.67 0.78 -8.49
C VAL A 796 13.61 0.64 -7.30
N LEU A 797 14.86 1.04 -7.48
CA LEU A 797 15.96 0.89 -6.55
C LEU A 797 16.53 2.26 -6.16
N ASN A 798 16.90 2.44 -4.90
CA ASN A 798 17.70 3.57 -4.41
C ASN A 798 17.20 4.96 -4.85
N SER A 799 15.90 5.08 -5.12
CA SER A 799 15.30 6.24 -5.78
C SER A 799 14.56 7.13 -4.78
N ARG A 800 14.29 8.37 -5.20
CA ARG A 800 13.43 9.31 -4.47
C ARG A 800 12.06 9.35 -5.11
N ILE A 801 11.02 9.07 -4.35
CA ILE A 801 9.64 9.00 -4.84
C ILE A 801 8.86 10.20 -4.30
N GLY A 802 8.44 11.09 -5.20
CA GLY A 802 7.69 12.28 -4.85
C GLY A 802 6.29 11.96 -4.31
N PRO A 803 5.69 12.89 -3.53
CA PRO A 803 4.43 12.68 -2.81
C PRO A 803 3.20 12.55 -3.71
N HIS A 804 3.34 12.79 -5.02
CA HIS A 804 2.29 12.60 -6.00
C HIS A 804 1.96 11.13 -6.24
N ILE A 805 2.91 10.22 -5.98
CA ILE A 805 2.71 8.77 -6.10
C ILE A 805 1.96 8.24 -4.88
N ASN A 806 0.96 7.41 -5.13
CA ASN A 806 0.19 6.73 -4.11
C ASN A 806 1.09 5.82 -3.26
N ARG A 807 1.23 6.13 -1.98
CA ARG A 807 2.15 5.44 -1.06
C ARG A 807 1.71 4.02 -0.71
N THR A 808 0.40 3.74 -0.74
CA THR A 808 -0.15 2.43 -0.38
C THR A 808 -0.29 1.52 -1.58
N SER A 809 -0.50 2.08 -2.78
CA SER A 809 -0.72 1.34 -4.03
C SER A 809 -0.03 2.05 -5.20
N PRO A 810 1.31 2.15 -5.20
CA PRO A 810 2.06 2.77 -6.29
C PRO A 810 1.99 1.96 -7.60
N TRP A 811 1.58 0.70 -7.52
CA TRP A 811 1.36 -0.21 -8.63
C TRP A 811 -0.15 -0.36 -8.86
N SER A 812 -0.63 0.04 -10.04
CA SER A 812 -2.06 0.02 -10.37
C SER A 812 -2.44 -1.25 -11.15
N ASP A 813 -3.69 -1.69 -10.97
CA ASP A 813 -4.39 -2.52 -11.95
C ASP A 813 -4.35 -1.83 -13.33
N TRP A 814 -4.46 -2.60 -14.41
CA TRP A 814 -4.39 -2.01 -15.76
C TRP A 814 -5.52 -1.01 -16.02
N ASN A 815 -6.75 -1.37 -15.63
CA ASN A 815 -7.92 -0.50 -15.70
C ASN A 815 -8.88 -0.80 -14.54
N LYS A 816 -9.99 -0.07 -14.46
CA LYS A 816 -11.02 -0.26 -13.42
C LYS A 816 -11.66 -1.66 -13.49
N LYS A 817 -11.79 -2.31 -12.33
CA LYS A 817 -12.53 -3.57 -12.18
C LYS A 817 -13.97 -3.44 -12.70
N GLY A 818 -14.40 -4.43 -13.47
CA GLY A 818 -15.71 -4.44 -14.14
C GLY A 818 -15.71 -3.91 -15.58
N THR A 819 -14.55 -3.55 -16.14
CA THR A 819 -14.40 -3.15 -17.54
C THR A 819 -13.79 -4.27 -18.39
N LEU A 820 -13.99 -4.24 -19.71
CA LEU A 820 -13.40 -5.22 -20.65
C LEU A 820 -11.87 -5.25 -20.65
N ALA A 821 -11.24 -4.16 -20.22
CA ALA A 821 -9.79 -4.00 -20.15
C ALA A 821 -9.23 -4.14 -18.72
N TYR A 822 -9.96 -4.77 -17.80
CA TYR A 822 -9.49 -5.00 -16.45
C TYR A 822 -8.48 -6.15 -16.38
N ARG A 823 -7.40 -5.95 -15.63
CA ARG A 823 -6.54 -7.03 -15.14
C ARG A 823 -5.94 -6.60 -13.80
N PRO A 824 -5.95 -7.48 -12.78
CA PRO A 824 -5.31 -7.17 -11.51
C PRO A 824 -3.80 -7.02 -11.70
N VAL A 825 -3.20 -6.12 -10.91
CA VAL A 825 -1.75 -6.02 -10.77
C VAL A 825 -1.16 -7.37 -10.31
N GLN A 826 -0.01 -7.74 -10.88
CA GLN A 826 0.72 -8.97 -10.57
C GLN A 826 2.14 -8.62 -10.15
N TYR A 827 2.51 -8.90 -8.90
CA TYR A 827 3.82 -8.55 -8.36
C TYR A 827 4.89 -9.60 -8.68
N ASN A 828 4.49 -10.85 -8.87
CA ASN A 828 5.39 -11.96 -9.17
C ASN A 828 4.69 -13.10 -9.95
N SER A 829 5.44 -14.15 -10.28
CA SER A 829 4.90 -15.34 -10.97
C SER A 829 3.80 -16.07 -10.20
N ASP A 830 3.75 -15.95 -8.87
CA ASP A 830 2.70 -16.58 -8.06
C ASP A 830 1.36 -15.89 -8.25
N ASP A 831 1.35 -14.56 -8.24
CA ASP A 831 0.15 -13.78 -8.52
C ASP A 831 -0.38 -14.10 -9.92
N HIS A 832 0.52 -14.20 -10.90
CA HIS A 832 0.15 -14.59 -12.26
C HIS A 832 -0.49 -15.97 -12.31
N TRP A 833 0.16 -16.97 -11.72
CA TRP A 833 -0.34 -18.33 -11.68
C TRP A 833 -1.72 -18.43 -11.00
N ASN A 834 -1.86 -17.78 -9.84
CA ASN A 834 -3.11 -17.77 -9.07
C ASN A 834 -4.23 -17.02 -9.80
N ASN A 835 -3.92 -15.88 -10.44
CA ASN A 835 -4.90 -15.11 -11.20
C ASN A 835 -5.41 -15.88 -12.42
N LEU A 836 -4.56 -16.67 -13.08
CA LEU A 836 -4.99 -17.57 -14.17
C LEU A 836 -5.96 -18.64 -13.66
N ILE A 837 -5.61 -19.35 -12.58
CA ILE A 837 -6.48 -20.37 -11.98
C ILE A 837 -7.82 -19.78 -11.57
N ASN A 838 -7.81 -18.63 -10.89
CA ASN A 838 -9.03 -17.94 -10.47
C ASN A 838 -9.89 -17.48 -11.66
N ALA A 839 -9.26 -17.24 -12.80
CA ALA A 839 -9.92 -16.91 -14.07
C ALA A 839 -10.39 -18.14 -14.86
N GLY A 840 -10.24 -19.35 -14.31
CA GLY A 840 -10.62 -20.61 -14.97
C GLY A 840 -9.69 -21.06 -16.08
N ILE A 841 -8.44 -20.57 -16.08
CA ILE A 841 -7.39 -20.92 -17.05
C ILE A 841 -6.34 -21.75 -16.32
N ASP A 842 -6.15 -22.99 -16.74
CA ASP A 842 -5.16 -23.90 -16.16
C ASP A 842 -3.79 -23.62 -16.80
N PRO A 843 -2.78 -23.14 -16.06
CA PRO A 843 -1.50 -22.78 -16.65
C PRO A 843 -0.74 -23.97 -17.27
N VAL A 844 -0.97 -25.19 -16.78
CA VAL A 844 -0.34 -26.41 -17.32
C VAL A 844 -1.07 -26.87 -18.56
N LYS A 845 -2.40 -27.03 -18.47
CA LYS A 845 -3.21 -27.59 -19.56
C LYS A 845 -3.42 -26.60 -20.71
N ASP A 846 -3.71 -25.34 -20.40
CA ASP A 846 -4.12 -24.35 -21.41
C ASP A 846 -2.93 -23.58 -21.97
N LEU A 847 -1.91 -23.29 -21.15
CA LEU A 847 -0.71 -22.54 -21.55
C LEU A 847 0.53 -23.40 -21.75
N GLY A 848 0.48 -24.69 -21.39
CA GLY A 848 1.59 -25.62 -21.58
C GLY A 848 2.77 -25.36 -20.64
N TYR A 849 2.56 -24.76 -19.48
CA TYR A 849 3.60 -24.68 -18.45
C TYR A 849 3.81 -26.05 -17.80
N THR A 850 5.04 -26.31 -17.37
CA THR A 850 5.38 -27.58 -16.70
C THR A 850 5.03 -27.51 -15.21
N THR A 851 5.55 -26.49 -14.54
CA THR A 851 5.37 -26.25 -13.11
C THR A 851 5.38 -24.75 -12.83
N LYS A 852 4.81 -24.39 -11.69
CA LYS A 852 4.91 -23.04 -11.13
C LYS A 852 6.39 -22.70 -10.82
N PRO A 853 6.92 -21.52 -11.20
CA PRO A 853 8.28 -21.12 -10.83
C PRO A 853 8.49 -21.12 -9.32
N SER A 854 9.64 -21.64 -8.87
CA SER A 854 10.05 -21.65 -7.47
C SER A 854 11.57 -21.46 -7.39
N PRO A 855 12.06 -20.37 -6.77
CA PRO A 855 11.27 -19.31 -6.13
C PRO A 855 10.48 -18.46 -7.13
N PRO A 856 9.49 -17.66 -6.68
CA PRO A 856 8.69 -16.84 -7.58
C PRO A 856 9.50 -15.76 -8.29
N ASP A 857 9.32 -15.62 -9.61
CA ASP A 857 9.94 -14.58 -10.40
C ASP A 857 9.39 -13.20 -10.01
N ILE A 858 10.27 -12.22 -9.82
CA ILE A 858 9.90 -10.84 -9.50
C ILE A 858 9.42 -10.13 -10.76
N PHE A 859 8.20 -9.58 -10.72
CA PHE A 859 7.70 -8.70 -11.78
C PHE A 859 7.75 -7.25 -11.33
N LEU A 860 7.28 -6.95 -10.12
CA LEU A 860 7.25 -5.61 -9.54
C LEU A 860 7.99 -5.61 -8.20
N GLY A 861 8.79 -4.58 -7.93
CA GLY A 861 9.57 -4.52 -6.70
C GLY A 861 10.18 -3.16 -6.42
N GLU A 862 10.35 -2.86 -5.14
CA GLU A 862 11.06 -1.68 -4.65
C GLU A 862 12.20 -2.05 -3.71
N PHE A 863 13.27 -1.27 -3.69
CA PHE A 863 14.35 -1.45 -2.72
C PHE A 863 14.98 -0.12 -2.35
N ASN A 864 15.10 0.14 -1.05
CA ASN A 864 15.85 1.28 -0.53
C ASN A 864 15.44 2.64 -1.14
N ASN A 865 14.14 2.79 -1.44
CA ASN A 865 13.59 4.06 -1.91
C ASN A 865 13.30 4.98 -0.72
N SER A 866 13.40 6.28 -0.93
CA SER A 866 13.06 7.32 0.03
C SER A 866 11.96 8.22 -0.50
N ASP A 867 11.24 8.88 0.39
CA ASP A 867 10.32 9.96 0.00
C ASP A 867 11.14 11.20 -0.38
N GLU A 868 10.71 11.93 -1.42
CA GLU A 868 11.33 13.22 -1.83
C GLU A 868 11.01 14.37 -0.88
#